data_AF-A0A453T581-F1
#
_entry.id   AF-A0A453T581-F1
#
_cell.length_a   1.000
_cell.length_b   1.000
_cell.length_c   1.000
_cell.angle_alpha   90.00
_cell.angle_beta   90.00
_cell.angle_gamma   90.00
#
_symmetry.space_group_name_H-M   'P 1'
#
loop_
_entity.id
_entity.type
_entity.pdbx_description
1 polymer ?
#
loop_
_entity_poly.entity_id
_entity_poly.type
_entity_poly.pdbx_seq_one_letter_code
_entity_poly.pdbx_strand_id
1 'polypeptide(L)'
;PSGGEAAMGPVRLERVVFALNGRRHEMAGGDVHPSTTLLEFIRTRTPFTGTKLGCGEGGCGACVVLIATYNPTKDEVTEFSASSCLTLLYNINLCSVITTEGLGNTKDGFHSIQKRMSGFHASQCGFCTPGMCMSIFTSLANADKSKKPQPQKGFSKLTVSEAEKAFSGNMCRCTGYRPIVDACKSFASDVDLEDLGLNVFWKKGDKHADVSKLPDYTLGGGVCTFPDFLKSEIKSSLHHLNDDSDVTVSREGWYHPKSIEQYYDLLNSGLFSDCTVKVVVANTSSGVKGYKDQDLYNKYIDIGDIPELSAICKKDGGIEIGAATPISKTIEILEQEAGSKSSPNGSVVFRKLAEHMSKVATPFVRNTASIGGNIILAQKYPFPSDIVTILLGAASTVRLQVYSETLEVTLEEFLEQPPSDPSTLLLSIFIPHWASDSQKESKVIFETYRAAPRPLGNAVSYINSAMLGHVSQKSCGDLVLSNLHMAFGAYGTEHAIRATKVEQHLNGEVLTPSVVLDAVRLLRETIVPMEGTSHAEYRISVAVAFLFSFLSPFAKGIKGPGKTASIGYASSSDTDDPCNLPLSSRRDTVSSDDHKPVGEPIKKYAVELQASGEAVYVDDIPAPKNCLYGEFIYSTQPLAYVKNIKFKPSLASEKVLTVVSAKDIPSGGQNIGSSFMFGDEPLFGSPVAEYAGQALGVVIAETQRYANLAGKQVVVEYDTKDLKPPILTVEQAVQNNSYFEVPPGKYPKQVGDFSKGMAEADHKILSTEVKLASQYYFYMETQTALAIPDEDNTIVVYSSSQYPELAQSVIARCLGIPFSNVRVITRRVGGGFGGKAFRSYTIGV
;
A
#
# COMPACT_ATOMS: atom_id res chain seq x y z
N PRO A 1 -52.20 -6.80 -31.43
CA PRO A 1 -51.14 -5.81 -31.73
C PRO A 1 -50.41 -5.45 -30.43
N SER A 2 -49.37 -6.22 -30.15
CA SER A 2 -48.46 -6.14 -29.02
C SER A 2 -47.51 -4.94 -29.17
N GLY A 3 -47.61 -3.96 -28.28
CA GLY A 3 -46.59 -2.94 -28.08
C GLY A 3 -45.61 -3.44 -27.00
N GLY A 4 -44.40 -3.80 -27.41
CA GLY A 4 -43.32 -4.09 -26.48
C GLY A 4 -42.64 -2.80 -26.04
N GLU A 5 -42.53 -2.60 -24.73
CA GLU A 5 -41.61 -1.64 -24.13
C GLU A 5 -40.18 -2.06 -24.46
N ALA A 6 -39.42 -1.18 -25.10
CA ALA A 6 -38.00 -1.38 -25.34
C ALA A 6 -37.25 -1.19 -24.01
N ALA A 7 -36.74 -2.27 -23.44
CA ALA A 7 -35.82 -2.22 -22.30
C ALA A 7 -34.57 -1.42 -22.70
N MET A 8 -34.25 -0.36 -21.94
CA MET A 8 -33.02 0.41 -22.09
C MET A 8 -31.80 -0.49 -21.85
N GLY A 9 -30.95 -0.68 -22.86
CA GLY A 9 -29.72 -1.44 -22.72
C GLY A 9 -28.65 -0.68 -21.88
N PRO A 10 -27.68 -1.39 -21.27
CA PRO A 10 -26.65 -0.77 -20.44
C PRO A 10 -25.72 0.15 -21.24
N VAL A 11 -25.40 1.32 -20.67
CA VAL A 11 -24.49 2.34 -21.22
C VAL A 11 -23.05 1.80 -21.27
N ARG A 12 -22.41 1.89 -22.44
CA ARG A 12 -21.07 1.33 -22.71
C ARG A 12 -20.05 2.44 -22.94
N LEU A 13 -18.81 2.20 -22.53
CA LEU A 13 -17.70 3.10 -22.81
C LEU A 13 -17.04 2.70 -24.14
N GLU A 14 -17.42 3.36 -25.24
CA GLU A 14 -16.87 3.06 -26.57
C GLU A 14 -15.41 3.51 -26.74
N ARG A 15 -14.98 4.49 -25.96
CA ARG A 15 -13.63 5.06 -25.99
C ARG A 15 -13.20 5.51 -24.60
N VAL A 16 -11.92 5.30 -24.28
CA VAL A 16 -11.29 5.87 -23.08
C VAL A 16 -10.50 7.10 -23.52
N VAL A 17 -10.89 8.28 -23.03
CA VAL A 17 -10.21 9.55 -23.32
C VAL A 17 -9.70 10.16 -22.03
N PHE A 18 -8.44 10.55 -21.97
CA PHE A 18 -7.86 11.21 -20.80
C PHE A 18 -6.67 12.08 -21.20
N ALA A 19 -6.20 12.92 -20.28
CA ALA A 19 -4.95 13.67 -20.46
C ALA A 19 -3.81 13.01 -19.69
N LEU A 20 -2.64 12.88 -20.31
CA LEU A 20 -1.39 12.51 -19.63
C LEU A 20 -0.36 13.61 -19.85
N ASN A 21 0.08 14.26 -18.77
CA ASN A 21 1.01 15.40 -18.82
C ASN A 21 0.52 16.48 -19.81
N GLY A 22 -0.78 16.76 -19.79
CA GLY A 22 -1.44 17.74 -20.67
C GLY A 22 -1.71 17.28 -22.11
N ARG A 23 -1.26 16.08 -22.51
CA ARG A 23 -1.49 15.53 -23.86
C ARG A 23 -2.72 14.64 -23.89
N ARG A 24 -3.54 14.75 -24.94
CA ARG A 24 -4.70 13.89 -25.18
C ARG A 24 -4.24 12.46 -25.51
N HIS A 25 -4.82 11.50 -24.82
CA HIS A 25 -4.75 10.08 -25.15
C HIS A 25 -6.16 9.54 -25.34
N GLU A 26 -6.35 8.76 -26.39
CA GLU A 26 -7.63 8.19 -26.78
C GLU A 26 -7.39 6.76 -27.29
N MET A 27 -8.22 5.83 -26.83
CA MET A 27 -8.19 4.43 -27.25
C MET A 27 -9.61 3.94 -27.46
N ALA A 28 -9.80 3.09 -28.46
CA ALA A 28 -11.09 2.44 -28.67
C ALA A 28 -11.32 1.40 -27.55
N GLY A 29 -12.58 1.21 -27.18
CA GLY A 29 -13.00 0.07 -26.35
C GLY A 29 -12.52 -1.21 -27.03
N GLY A 30 -11.72 -2.00 -26.31
CA GLY A 30 -11.12 -3.25 -26.82
C GLY A 30 -9.63 -3.21 -27.10
N ASP A 31 -9.07 -2.03 -27.38
CA ASP A 31 -7.62 -1.89 -27.61
C ASP A 31 -6.80 -2.24 -26.35
N VAL A 32 -7.44 -2.13 -25.19
CA VAL A 32 -6.84 -2.37 -23.88
C VAL A 32 -7.73 -3.25 -23.01
N HIS A 33 -7.12 -4.23 -22.36
CA HIS A 33 -7.80 -5.14 -21.45
C HIS A 33 -8.38 -4.39 -20.23
N PRO A 34 -9.60 -4.72 -19.75
CA PRO A 34 -10.25 -4.06 -18.60
C PRO A 34 -9.41 -3.97 -17.32
N SER A 35 -8.52 -4.94 -17.11
CA SER A 35 -7.63 -4.98 -15.95
C SER A 35 -6.33 -4.17 -16.10
N THR A 36 -6.07 -3.57 -17.26
CA THR A 36 -4.80 -2.86 -17.49
C THR A 36 -4.71 -1.70 -16.52
N THR A 37 -3.60 -1.65 -15.79
CA THR A 37 -3.37 -0.60 -14.80
C THR A 37 -2.84 0.67 -15.49
N LEU A 38 -3.04 1.81 -14.86
CA LEU A 38 -2.49 3.09 -15.32
C LEU A 38 -0.95 3.02 -15.39
N LEU A 39 -0.30 2.34 -14.44
CA LEU A 39 1.16 2.14 -14.46
C LEU A 39 1.62 1.36 -15.69
N GLU A 40 0.94 0.25 -15.98
CA GLU A 40 1.23 -0.58 -17.16
C GLU A 40 1.08 0.24 -18.44
N PHE A 41 -0.02 0.99 -18.57
CA PHE A 41 -0.23 1.87 -19.73
C PHE A 41 0.89 2.90 -19.88
N ILE A 42 1.20 3.66 -18.81
CA ILE A 42 2.24 4.70 -18.84
C ILE A 42 3.57 4.11 -19.33
N ARG A 43 4.00 2.97 -18.77
CA ARG A 43 5.31 2.40 -19.06
C ARG A 43 5.40 1.69 -20.41
N THR A 44 4.31 1.08 -20.88
CA THR A 44 4.34 0.21 -22.07
C THR A 44 3.77 0.85 -23.33
N ARG A 45 2.92 1.87 -23.20
CA ARG A 45 2.24 2.55 -24.32
C ARG A 45 2.66 4.00 -24.50
N THR A 46 3.57 4.51 -23.65
CA THR A 46 4.08 5.87 -23.73
C THR A 46 5.60 5.86 -23.54
N PRO A 47 6.31 6.95 -23.89
CA PRO A 47 7.74 7.06 -23.62
C PRO A 47 8.06 7.39 -22.15
N PHE A 48 7.06 7.56 -21.28
CA PHE A 48 7.26 7.96 -19.89
C PHE A 48 7.55 6.74 -19.01
N THR A 49 8.75 6.71 -18.43
CA THR A 49 9.21 5.61 -17.56
C THR A 49 9.44 6.05 -16.12
N GLY A 50 9.25 7.32 -15.78
CA GLY A 50 9.53 7.92 -14.48
C GLY A 50 8.69 7.33 -13.35
N THR A 51 7.43 7.00 -13.61
CA THR A 51 6.59 6.26 -12.65
C THR A 51 7.06 4.81 -12.56
N LYS A 52 7.41 4.33 -11.35
CA LYS A 52 8.09 3.04 -11.15
C LYS A 52 7.23 1.97 -10.48
N LEU A 53 7.40 0.71 -10.86
CA LEU A 53 6.85 -0.46 -10.16
C LEU A 53 7.81 -0.90 -9.05
N GLY A 54 7.40 -0.77 -7.78
CA GLY A 54 8.19 -1.24 -6.63
C GLY A 54 7.57 -2.40 -5.82
N CYS A 55 6.24 -2.50 -5.76
CA CYS A 55 5.54 -3.54 -4.98
C CYS A 55 4.24 -4.07 -5.61
N GLY A 56 3.57 -3.27 -6.46
CA GLY A 56 2.32 -3.66 -7.11
C GLY A 56 1.12 -3.78 -6.17
N GLU A 57 1.17 -3.18 -4.97
CA GLU A 57 0.14 -3.34 -3.93
C GLU A 57 -0.20 -2.05 -3.17
N GLY A 58 0.22 -0.89 -3.69
CA GLY A 58 -0.08 0.41 -3.07
C GLY A 58 0.65 0.70 -1.75
N GLY A 59 1.61 -0.14 -1.33
CA GLY A 59 2.34 0.05 -0.08
C GLY A 59 3.58 0.96 -0.17
N CYS A 60 4.25 1.03 -1.34
CA CYS A 60 5.57 1.67 -1.45
C CYS A 60 5.58 3.12 -1.97
N GLY A 61 4.55 3.54 -2.69
CA GLY A 61 4.46 4.89 -3.25
C GLY A 61 5.43 5.22 -4.40
N ALA A 62 6.18 4.26 -4.96
CA ALA A 62 7.06 4.52 -6.12
C ALA A 62 6.29 4.82 -7.42
N CYS A 63 5.02 4.40 -7.48
CA CYS A 63 4.13 4.56 -8.63
C CYS A 63 3.13 5.74 -8.49
N VAL A 64 3.36 6.64 -7.54
CA VAL A 64 2.40 7.73 -7.27
C VAL A 64 2.35 8.69 -8.45
N VAL A 65 1.13 9.02 -8.86
CA VAL A 65 0.78 10.06 -9.83
C VAL A 65 -0.26 10.99 -9.23
N LEU A 66 -0.43 12.17 -9.81
CA LEU A 66 -1.58 13.03 -9.51
C LEU A 66 -2.68 12.74 -10.53
N ILE A 67 -3.91 12.56 -10.05
CA ILE A 67 -5.12 12.49 -10.86
C ILE A 67 -5.97 13.72 -10.54
N ALA A 68 -6.45 14.38 -11.59
CA ALA A 68 -7.35 15.51 -11.50
C ALA A 68 -8.68 15.20 -12.20
N THR A 69 -9.78 15.44 -11.50
CA THR A 69 -11.16 15.30 -11.99
C THR A 69 -11.82 16.66 -12.08
N TYR A 70 -12.84 16.80 -12.93
CA TYR A 70 -13.54 18.07 -13.14
C TYR A 70 -15.04 17.93 -12.88
N ASN A 71 -15.57 18.79 -12.02
CA ASN A 71 -17.01 18.93 -11.80
C ASN A 71 -17.58 20.04 -12.69
N PRO A 72 -18.35 19.69 -13.73
CA PRO A 72 -18.90 20.66 -14.69
C PRO A 72 -19.95 21.60 -14.08
N THR A 73 -20.69 21.14 -13.07
CA THR A 73 -21.75 21.92 -12.40
C THR A 73 -21.17 23.03 -11.52
N LYS A 74 -20.02 22.79 -10.90
CA LYS A 74 -19.32 23.75 -10.02
C LYS A 74 -18.16 24.49 -10.70
N ASP A 75 -17.82 24.11 -11.92
CA ASP A 75 -16.62 24.54 -12.64
C ASP A 75 -15.34 24.35 -11.79
N GLU A 76 -15.24 23.21 -11.09
CA GLU A 76 -14.21 22.95 -10.07
C GLU A 76 -13.34 21.75 -10.46
N VAL A 77 -12.03 21.89 -10.29
CA VAL A 77 -11.05 20.80 -10.46
C VAL A 77 -10.61 20.30 -9.09
N THR A 78 -10.67 18.98 -8.90
CA THR A 78 -10.20 18.29 -7.69
C THR A 78 -9.00 17.42 -8.03
N GLU A 79 -7.91 17.59 -7.28
CA GLU A 79 -6.69 16.81 -7.42
C GLU A 79 -6.45 15.90 -6.23
N PHE A 80 -5.99 14.70 -6.51
CA PHE A 80 -5.57 13.75 -5.49
C PHE A 80 -4.45 12.86 -6.01
N SER A 81 -3.64 12.36 -5.08
CA SER A 81 -2.59 11.39 -5.39
C SER A 81 -3.20 9.99 -5.45
N ALA A 82 -2.72 9.17 -6.39
CA ALA A 82 -3.17 7.79 -6.56
C ALA A 82 -2.00 6.84 -6.82
N SER A 83 -2.16 5.57 -6.42
CA SER A 83 -1.25 4.49 -6.82
C SER A 83 -1.60 3.98 -8.21
N SER A 84 -0.83 4.40 -9.22
CA SER A 84 -1.07 3.98 -10.61
C SER A 84 -0.98 2.46 -10.84
N CYS A 85 -0.30 1.71 -9.95
CA CYS A 85 -0.27 0.24 -10.00
C CYS A 85 -1.59 -0.45 -9.61
N LEU A 86 -2.51 0.27 -8.96
CA LEU A 86 -3.82 -0.25 -8.55
C LEU A 86 -4.97 0.39 -9.34
N THR A 87 -4.78 1.62 -9.83
CA THR A 87 -5.74 2.33 -10.67
C THR A 87 -5.88 1.66 -12.03
N LEU A 88 -7.09 1.23 -12.40
CA LEU A 88 -7.39 0.70 -13.72
C LEU A 88 -7.52 1.84 -14.73
N LEU A 89 -7.15 1.58 -15.98
CA LEU A 89 -7.15 2.60 -17.03
C LEU A 89 -8.56 3.12 -17.34
N TYR A 90 -9.56 2.24 -17.30
CA TYR A 90 -10.96 2.62 -17.53
C TYR A 90 -11.50 3.56 -16.45
N ASN A 91 -11.01 3.48 -15.19
CA ASN A 91 -11.41 4.38 -14.11
C ASN A 91 -10.94 5.83 -14.30
N ILE A 92 -10.02 6.10 -15.22
CA ILE A 92 -9.50 7.46 -15.46
C ILE A 92 -10.06 8.09 -16.74
N ASN A 93 -11.13 7.53 -17.29
CA ASN A 93 -11.83 8.16 -18.40
C ASN A 93 -12.28 9.58 -18.00
N LEU A 94 -12.02 10.55 -18.87
CA LEU A 94 -12.24 11.98 -18.68
C LEU A 94 -11.45 12.61 -17.51
N CYS A 95 -10.38 11.97 -17.05
CA CYS A 95 -9.47 12.51 -16.03
C CYS A 95 -8.19 13.09 -16.65
N SER A 96 -7.46 13.89 -15.87
CA SER A 96 -6.10 14.35 -16.20
C SER A 96 -5.09 13.72 -15.24
N VAL A 97 -4.02 13.15 -15.79
CA VAL A 97 -2.95 12.47 -15.05
C VAL A 97 -1.65 13.23 -15.23
N ILE A 98 -0.95 13.47 -14.13
CA ILE A 98 0.39 14.08 -14.13
C ILE A 98 1.38 13.12 -13.50
N THR A 99 2.48 12.87 -14.23
CA THR A 99 3.65 12.12 -13.76
C THR A 99 4.80 13.07 -13.44
N THR A 100 5.92 12.56 -12.93
CA THR A 100 7.07 13.43 -12.59
C THR A 100 7.64 14.14 -13.81
N GLU A 101 7.57 13.53 -14.99
CA GLU A 101 7.98 14.12 -16.27
C GLU A 101 7.10 15.32 -16.64
N GLY A 102 5.83 15.31 -16.24
CA GLY A 102 4.90 16.42 -16.42
C GLY A 102 5.18 17.63 -15.52
N LEU A 103 6.00 17.47 -14.47
CA LEU A 103 6.44 18.59 -13.64
C LEU A 103 7.59 19.37 -14.30
N GLY A 104 8.50 18.66 -14.97
CA GLY A 104 9.71 19.22 -15.57
C GLY A 104 10.73 18.15 -15.90
N ASN A 105 11.66 18.46 -16.81
CA ASN A 105 12.64 17.53 -17.35
C ASN A 105 13.87 18.29 -17.92
N THR A 106 14.84 17.60 -18.49
CA THR A 106 16.05 18.23 -19.08
C THR A 106 15.75 19.19 -20.22
N LYS A 107 14.66 18.98 -20.97
CA LYS A 107 14.28 19.81 -22.13
C LYS A 107 13.52 21.07 -21.71
N ASP A 108 12.54 20.93 -20.82
CA ASP A 108 11.65 22.02 -20.41
C ASP A 108 12.16 22.77 -19.17
N GLY A 109 13.18 22.21 -18.51
CA GLY A 109 13.73 22.67 -17.23
C GLY A 109 13.13 21.92 -16.04
N PHE A 110 13.96 21.65 -15.04
CA PHE A 110 13.50 20.94 -13.84
C PHE A 110 12.60 21.82 -12.97
N HIS A 111 11.54 21.21 -12.45
CA HIS A 111 10.62 21.82 -11.49
C HIS A 111 11.35 22.17 -10.17
N SER A 112 10.84 23.15 -9.42
CA SER A 112 11.40 23.53 -8.12
C SER A 112 11.46 22.36 -7.14
N ILE A 113 10.45 21.49 -7.11
CA ILE A 113 10.45 20.22 -6.35
C ILE A 113 11.64 19.34 -6.73
N GLN A 114 11.88 19.11 -8.01
CA GLN A 114 12.98 18.28 -8.49
C GLN A 114 14.35 18.89 -8.13
N LYS A 115 14.48 20.22 -8.27
CA LYS A 115 15.70 20.97 -7.91
C LYS A 115 15.96 20.95 -6.40
N ARG A 116 14.95 21.17 -5.56
CA ARG A 116 15.09 21.14 -4.09
C ARG A 116 15.39 19.73 -3.59
N MET A 117 14.68 18.71 -4.07
CA MET A 117 15.01 17.30 -3.77
C MET A 117 16.47 16.97 -4.10
N SER A 118 16.95 17.45 -5.24
CA SER A 118 18.33 17.27 -5.68
C SER A 118 19.32 18.02 -4.80
N GLY A 119 19.04 19.29 -4.49
CA GLY A 119 19.94 20.16 -3.72
C GLY A 119 20.03 19.85 -2.21
N PHE A 120 19.01 19.21 -1.63
CA PHE A 120 19.01 18.71 -0.26
C PHE A 120 19.55 17.27 -0.14
N HIS A 121 20.13 16.71 -1.20
CA HIS A 121 20.61 15.31 -1.23
C HIS A 121 19.51 14.27 -0.92
N ALA A 122 18.27 14.57 -1.29
CA ALA A 122 17.09 13.77 -0.99
C ALA A 122 16.91 12.55 -1.93
N SER A 123 17.94 12.21 -2.72
CA SER A 123 17.92 11.07 -3.63
C SER A 123 19.28 10.37 -3.67
N GLN A 124 19.27 9.05 -3.41
CA GLN A 124 20.44 8.17 -3.52
C GLN A 124 20.28 7.20 -4.69
N CYS A 125 19.64 6.03 -4.50
CA CYS A 125 19.43 5.08 -5.60
C CYS A 125 18.52 5.64 -6.69
N GLY A 126 17.57 6.52 -6.31
CA GLY A 126 16.69 7.29 -7.19
C GLY A 126 15.33 6.67 -7.51
N PHE A 127 15.13 5.38 -7.21
CA PHE A 127 13.94 4.65 -7.69
C PHE A 127 12.63 5.12 -7.05
N CYS A 128 12.66 5.53 -5.79
CA CYS A 128 11.49 6.09 -5.09
C CYS A 128 11.26 7.58 -5.36
N THR A 129 12.25 8.29 -5.92
CA THR A 129 12.28 9.75 -6.00
C THR A 129 11.14 10.33 -6.85
N PRO A 130 10.78 9.76 -8.01
CA PRO A 130 9.61 10.20 -8.78
C PRO A 130 8.30 10.22 -7.97
N GLY A 131 8.01 9.13 -7.27
CA GLY A 131 6.82 9.03 -6.43
C GLY A 131 6.83 10.00 -5.23
N MET A 132 8.00 10.27 -4.64
CA MET A 132 8.16 11.30 -3.61
C MET A 132 7.84 12.69 -4.17
N CYS A 133 8.37 13.04 -5.35
CA CYS A 133 8.09 14.31 -6.00
C CYS A 133 6.59 14.50 -6.28
N MET A 134 5.90 13.46 -6.72
CA MET A 134 4.45 13.52 -6.98
C MET A 134 3.61 13.66 -5.71
N SER A 135 3.97 12.98 -4.62
CA SER A 135 3.28 13.16 -3.32
C SER A 135 3.45 14.58 -2.76
N ILE A 136 4.67 15.12 -2.84
CA ILE A 136 4.96 16.52 -2.44
C ILE A 136 4.18 17.48 -3.33
N PHE A 137 4.22 17.30 -4.66
CA PHE A 137 3.49 18.15 -5.61
C PHE A 137 1.99 18.19 -5.32
N THR A 138 1.36 17.03 -5.10
CA THR A 138 -0.06 16.94 -4.77
C THR A 138 -0.39 17.69 -3.48
N SER A 139 0.46 17.53 -2.45
CA SER A 139 0.26 18.21 -1.16
C SER A 139 0.36 19.73 -1.29
N LEU A 140 1.32 20.22 -2.08
CA LEU A 140 1.49 21.65 -2.37
C LEU A 140 0.30 22.21 -3.17
N ALA A 141 -0.14 21.50 -4.22
CA ALA A 141 -1.28 21.91 -5.02
C ALA A 141 -2.57 22.04 -4.18
N ASN A 142 -2.81 21.08 -3.28
CA ASN A 142 -3.98 21.10 -2.39
C ASN A 142 -3.86 22.20 -1.32
N ALA A 143 -2.67 22.39 -0.74
CA ALA A 143 -2.44 23.46 0.23
C ALA A 143 -2.63 24.85 -0.40
N ASP A 144 -2.18 25.06 -1.62
CA ASP A 144 -2.28 26.36 -2.32
C ASP A 144 -3.74 26.75 -2.61
N LYS A 145 -4.63 25.77 -2.80
CA LYS A 145 -6.08 25.98 -2.94
C LYS A 145 -6.81 26.30 -1.63
N SER A 146 -6.17 26.07 -0.49
CA SER A 146 -6.77 26.35 0.81
C SER A 146 -7.01 27.85 1.06
N LYS A 147 -7.91 28.15 1.99
CA LYS A 147 -8.22 29.52 2.45
C LYS A 147 -7.14 30.14 3.34
N LYS A 148 -5.98 29.49 3.49
CA LYS A 148 -4.87 30.01 4.31
C LYS A 148 -4.27 31.30 3.70
N PRO A 149 -3.65 32.17 4.52
CA PRO A 149 -2.98 33.39 4.04
C PRO A 149 -1.94 33.10 2.95
N GLN A 150 -1.69 34.09 2.09
CA GLN A 150 -0.66 33.96 1.06
C GLN A 150 0.74 33.89 1.71
N PRO A 151 1.59 32.94 1.31
CA PRO A 151 2.93 32.80 1.86
C PRO A 151 3.89 33.83 1.24
N GLN A 152 5.12 33.89 1.76
CA GLN A 152 6.20 34.64 1.10
C GLN A 152 6.48 34.07 -0.31
N LYS A 153 6.95 34.92 -1.23
CA LYS A 153 7.37 34.49 -2.58
C LYS A 153 8.37 33.34 -2.48
N GLY A 154 8.13 32.29 -3.27
CA GLY A 154 8.98 31.09 -3.30
C GLY A 154 8.52 29.97 -2.34
N PHE A 155 7.44 30.16 -1.58
CA PHE A 155 6.87 29.19 -0.64
C PHE A 155 5.40 28.86 -0.98
N SER A 156 4.90 27.77 -0.41
CA SER A 156 3.49 27.32 -0.49
C SER A 156 2.74 27.64 0.81
N LYS A 157 1.42 27.50 0.79
CA LYS A 157 0.55 27.59 1.99
C LYS A 157 0.64 26.37 2.93
N LEU A 158 1.49 25.40 2.58
CA LEU A 158 1.76 24.20 3.38
C LEU A 158 2.47 24.58 4.68
N THR A 159 2.10 23.98 5.82
CA THR A 159 2.85 24.16 7.08
C THR A 159 3.98 23.13 7.23
N VAL A 160 4.92 23.35 8.15
CA VAL A 160 6.01 22.40 8.44
C VAL A 160 5.45 21.03 8.88
N SER A 161 4.39 21.02 9.69
CA SER A 161 3.72 19.77 10.13
C SER A 161 3.07 19.03 8.96
N GLU A 162 2.44 19.76 8.02
CA GLU A 162 1.88 19.16 6.81
C GLU A 162 2.97 18.67 5.85
N ALA A 163 4.10 19.39 5.76
CA ALA A 163 5.25 19.02 4.94
C ALA A 163 5.90 17.70 5.41
N GLU A 164 6.00 17.44 6.71
CA GLU A 164 6.48 16.15 7.22
C GLU A 164 5.54 14.99 6.83
N LYS A 165 4.24 15.26 6.67
CA LYS A 165 3.22 14.25 6.34
C LYS A 165 3.01 14.07 4.83
N ALA A 166 3.44 15.03 4.01
CA ALA A 166 3.20 15.08 2.56
C ALA A 166 3.64 13.82 1.80
N PHE A 167 4.67 13.12 2.28
CA PHE A 167 5.21 11.89 1.69
C PHE A 167 5.13 10.67 2.64
N SER A 168 4.32 10.74 3.70
CA SER A 168 4.19 9.69 4.73
C SER A 168 3.77 8.31 4.18
N GLY A 169 3.18 8.26 2.99
CA GLY A 169 2.87 7.02 2.29
C GLY A 169 4.01 6.42 1.45
N ASN A 170 5.10 7.15 1.24
CA ASN A 170 6.18 6.75 0.34
C ASN A 170 7.31 6.02 1.09
N MET A 171 7.79 4.91 0.53
CA MET A 171 8.91 4.15 1.10
C MET A 171 10.25 4.54 0.45
N CYS A 172 11.28 4.69 1.28
CA CYS A 172 12.66 4.87 0.83
C CYS A 172 13.60 4.00 1.66
N ARG A 173 14.39 3.16 0.99
CA ARG A 173 15.35 2.27 1.65
C ARG A 173 16.74 2.87 1.85
N CYS A 174 17.05 3.99 1.18
CA CYS A 174 18.41 4.52 1.09
C CYS A 174 18.67 5.74 1.99
N THR A 175 17.76 6.73 1.99
CA THR A 175 18.08 8.07 2.51
C THR A 175 17.88 8.24 4.01
N GLY A 176 17.18 7.30 4.66
CA GLY A 176 16.73 7.48 6.04
C GLY A 176 15.72 8.63 6.21
N TYR A 177 15.06 9.05 5.13
CA TYR A 177 14.04 10.12 5.03
C TYR A 177 14.46 11.53 5.38
N ARG A 178 15.45 11.74 6.26
CA ARG A 178 15.80 13.07 6.76
C ARG A 178 16.02 14.13 5.66
N PRO A 179 16.83 13.92 4.60
CA PRO A 179 16.98 14.92 3.55
C PRO A 179 15.70 15.15 2.71
N ILE A 180 14.79 14.18 2.66
CA ILE A 180 13.48 14.32 2.00
C ILE A 180 12.58 15.22 2.85
N VAL A 181 12.58 15.03 4.17
CA VAL A 181 11.91 15.92 5.11
C VAL A 181 12.40 17.36 4.93
N ASP A 182 13.71 17.59 4.85
CA ASP A 182 14.29 18.93 4.62
C ASP A 182 13.84 19.56 3.31
N ALA A 183 13.92 18.79 2.22
CA ALA A 183 13.46 19.26 0.92
C ALA A 183 11.98 19.66 0.96
N CYS A 184 11.13 18.88 1.63
CA CYS A 184 9.70 19.19 1.74
C CYS A 184 9.44 20.41 2.64
N LYS A 185 10.07 20.48 3.83
CA LYS A 185 9.95 21.62 4.76
C LYS A 185 10.36 22.93 4.10
N SER A 186 11.31 22.91 3.17
CA SER A 186 11.73 24.12 2.45
C SER A 186 10.59 24.84 1.71
N PHE A 187 9.47 24.17 1.42
CA PHE A 187 8.30 24.76 0.78
C PHE A 187 7.29 25.35 1.77
N ALA A 188 7.41 25.07 3.06
CA ALA A 188 6.40 25.45 4.04
C ALA A 188 6.44 26.95 4.37
N SER A 189 5.27 27.52 4.68
CA SER A 189 5.12 28.96 4.98
C SER A 189 5.73 29.39 6.31
N ASP A 190 5.84 28.45 7.25
CA ASP A 190 6.30 28.63 8.63
C ASP A 190 7.66 27.94 8.89
N VAL A 191 8.43 27.67 7.83
CA VAL A 191 9.74 27.03 7.95
C VAL A 191 10.80 27.96 8.53
N ASP A 192 11.55 27.47 9.50
CA ASP A 192 12.85 28.03 9.85
C ASP A 192 13.92 27.41 8.91
N LEU A 193 14.50 28.23 8.04
CA LEU A 193 15.52 27.75 7.10
C LEU A 193 16.82 27.33 7.79
N GLU A 194 17.09 27.82 9.01
CA GLU A 194 18.25 27.42 9.79
C GLU A 194 18.13 26.00 10.36
N ASP A 195 16.89 25.49 10.47
CA ASP A 195 16.59 24.11 10.89
C ASP A 195 16.74 23.08 9.76
N LEU A 196 16.88 23.54 8.51
CA LEU A 196 17.05 22.65 7.36
C LEU A 196 18.47 22.08 7.31
N GLY A 197 18.55 20.79 6.98
CA GLY A 197 19.80 20.04 6.93
C GLY A 197 20.76 20.44 5.79
N LEU A 198 21.77 19.58 5.60
CA LEU A 198 22.80 19.73 4.57
C LEU A 198 22.19 19.97 3.17
N ASN A 199 22.66 20.99 2.48
CA ASN A 199 22.22 21.34 1.14
C ASN A 199 23.29 22.10 0.35
N VAL A 200 23.04 22.30 -0.95
CA VAL A 200 23.94 23.01 -1.87
C VAL A 200 23.58 24.47 -2.14
N PHE A 201 22.49 24.98 -1.54
CA PHE A 201 21.99 26.33 -1.81
C PHE A 201 22.69 27.37 -0.94
N TRP A 202 23.04 27.04 0.30
CA TRP A 202 23.83 27.89 1.20
C TRP A 202 24.84 27.06 2.00
N LYS A 203 25.90 27.71 2.48
CA LYS A 203 26.90 27.05 3.33
C LYS A 203 26.52 27.21 4.80
N LYS A 204 26.79 26.16 5.58
CA LYS A 204 26.66 26.21 7.04
C LYS A 204 27.73 27.15 7.61
N GLY A 205 27.33 28.32 8.09
CA GLY A 205 28.22 29.40 8.54
C GLY A 205 28.08 30.72 7.76
N ASP A 206 27.30 30.75 6.67
CA ASP A 206 26.80 32.01 6.13
C ASP A 206 25.96 32.71 7.22
N LYS A 207 26.03 34.05 7.33
CA LYS A 207 25.38 34.80 8.44
C LYS A 207 23.88 34.50 8.58
N HIS A 208 23.20 34.18 7.48
CA HIS A 208 21.80 33.73 7.42
C HIS A 208 21.58 32.83 6.20
N ALA A 209 20.60 31.91 6.26
CA ALA A 209 20.11 31.20 5.08
C ALA A 209 19.51 32.20 4.08
N ASP A 210 20.03 32.20 2.84
CA ASP A 210 19.59 33.12 1.79
C ASP A 210 18.47 32.50 0.94
N VAL A 211 17.23 32.94 1.21
CA VAL A 211 16.02 32.52 0.49
C VAL A 211 16.18 32.67 -1.03
N SER A 212 16.92 33.69 -1.50
CA SER A 212 17.07 33.95 -2.93
C SER A 212 17.84 32.86 -3.69
N LYS A 213 18.55 31.99 -2.98
CA LYS A 213 19.28 30.84 -3.54
C LYS A 213 18.43 29.58 -3.65
N LEU A 214 17.25 29.54 -3.02
CA LEU A 214 16.31 28.44 -3.20
C LEU A 214 15.67 28.52 -4.58
N PRO A 215 15.49 27.37 -5.28
CA PRO A 215 14.66 27.32 -6.47
C PRO A 215 13.24 27.80 -6.16
N ASP A 216 12.83 28.93 -6.75
CA ASP A 216 11.52 29.54 -6.53
C ASP A 216 10.36 28.58 -6.84
N TYR A 217 9.39 28.51 -5.95
CA TYR A 217 8.11 27.82 -6.15
C TYR A 217 7.01 28.82 -6.53
N THR A 218 6.21 28.48 -7.54
CA THR A 218 5.03 29.23 -7.94
C THR A 218 3.79 28.53 -7.41
N LEU A 219 2.80 29.28 -6.93
CA LEU A 219 1.54 28.70 -6.43
C LEU A 219 0.87 27.84 -7.51
N GLY A 220 0.42 26.64 -7.12
CA GLY A 220 -0.06 25.62 -8.05
C GLY A 220 1.05 24.94 -8.88
N GLY A 221 2.32 25.15 -8.51
CA GLY A 221 3.51 24.58 -9.16
C GLY A 221 3.79 25.06 -10.59
N GLY A 222 3.02 26.00 -11.12
CA GLY A 222 3.14 26.42 -12.53
C GLY A 222 2.81 25.32 -13.54
N VAL A 223 2.16 24.24 -13.10
CA VAL A 223 1.73 23.10 -13.93
C VAL A 223 0.22 23.14 -14.08
N CYS A 224 -0.28 23.11 -15.32
CA CYS A 224 -1.71 23.00 -15.58
C CYS A 224 -2.19 21.58 -15.21
N THR A 225 -2.99 21.46 -14.16
CA THR A 225 -3.46 20.15 -13.67
C THR A 225 -4.60 19.56 -14.49
N PHE A 226 -5.37 20.42 -15.17
CA PHE A 226 -6.52 20.00 -15.96
C PHE A 226 -6.66 20.84 -17.24
N PRO A 227 -6.45 20.25 -18.43
CA PRO A 227 -6.41 21.00 -19.68
C PRO A 227 -7.82 21.39 -20.17
N ASP A 228 -7.91 22.54 -20.86
CA ASP A 228 -9.20 23.10 -21.30
C ASP A 228 -9.92 22.26 -22.36
N PHE A 229 -9.18 21.49 -23.17
CA PHE A 229 -9.79 20.56 -24.13
C PHE A 229 -10.66 19.52 -23.42
N LEU A 230 -10.20 19.04 -22.26
CA LEU A 230 -10.90 18.01 -21.50
C LEU A 230 -12.13 18.58 -20.79
N LYS A 231 -12.07 19.84 -20.32
CA LYS A 231 -13.26 20.56 -19.82
C LYS A 231 -14.32 20.70 -20.91
N SER A 232 -13.88 21.05 -22.13
CA SER A 232 -14.77 21.22 -23.28
C SER A 232 -15.42 19.88 -23.66
N GLU A 233 -14.65 18.79 -23.65
CA GLU A 233 -15.13 17.44 -23.94
C GLU A 233 -16.16 16.96 -22.90
N ILE A 234 -15.90 17.16 -21.61
CA ILE A 234 -16.85 16.83 -20.53
C ILE A 234 -18.14 17.63 -20.68
N LYS A 235 -18.04 18.95 -20.91
CA LYS A 235 -19.22 19.81 -21.13
C LYS A 235 -20.03 19.36 -22.35
N SER A 236 -19.36 19.03 -23.47
CA SER A 236 -20.03 18.55 -24.68
C SER A 236 -20.71 17.19 -24.48
N SER A 237 -20.09 16.28 -23.72
CA SER A 237 -20.65 14.96 -23.42
C SER A 237 -21.94 15.07 -22.60
N LEU A 238 -22.03 16.06 -21.70
CA LEU A 238 -23.26 16.33 -20.94
C LEU A 238 -24.41 16.83 -21.82
N HIS A 239 -24.10 17.57 -22.90
CA HIS A 239 -25.10 18.06 -23.84
C HIS A 239 -25.65 16.95 -24.76
N HIS A 240 -24.87 15.89 -25.00
CA HIS A 240 -25.28 14.73 -25.82
C HIS A 240 -25.99 13.62 -25.03
N LEU A 241 -26.02 13.66 -23.69
CA LEU A 241 -26.78 12.71 -22.85
C LEU A 241 -28.30 12.88 -22.94
N ASN A 242 -28.80 13.85 -23.71
CA ASN A 242 -30.22 14.07 -23.97
C ASN A 242 -30.71 13.47 -25.30
N ASP A 243 -29.83 12.87 -26.11
CA ASP A 243 -30.21 12.19 -27.36
C ASP A 243 -30.08 10.67 -27.20
N ASP A 244 -31.23 10.00 -27.19
CA ASP A 244 -31.37 8.56 -27.36
C ASP A 244 -30.69 8.14 -28.68
N SER A 245 -29.54 7.46 -28.61
CA SER A 245 -29.05 6.72 -29.77
C SER A 245 -28.24 5.47 -29.40
N ASP A 246 -28.81 4.35 -29.83
CA ASP A 246 -28.26 3.05 -30.23
C ASP A 246 -27.16 2.39 -29.39
N VAL A 247 -27.60 1.40 -28.60
CA VAL A 247 -26.77 0.40 -27.94
C VAL A 247 -26.42 -0.73 -28.93
N THR A 248 -25.24 -0.67 -29.53
CA THR A 248 -24.65 -1.84 -30.24
C THR A 248 -23.76 -2.68 -29.33
N VAL A 249 -23.99 -4.00 -29.36
CA VAL A 249 -23.27 -4.99 -28.54
C VAL A 249 -21.89 -5.29 -29.11
N SER A 250 -20.85 -4.63 -28.60
CA SER A 250 -19.45 -5.10 -28.67
C SER A 250 -19.11 -6.10 -27.53
N ARG A 251 -18.15 -6.99 -27.75
CA ARG A 251 -17.89 -8.24 -26.99
C ARG A 251 -16.91 -8.10 -25.82
N GLU A 252 -16.79 -6.96 -25.13
CA GLU A 252 -15.62 -6.69 -24.27
C GLU A 252 -15.95 -6.21 -22.84
N GLY A 253 -15.08 -6.59 -21.89
CA GLY A 253 -15.41 -6.85 -20.48
C GLY A 253 -15.40 -5.69 -19.48
N TRP A 254 -15.82 -4.47 -19.84
CA TRP A 254 -16.02 -3.36 -18.89
C TRP A 254 -17.42 -2.76 -19.03
N TYR A 255 -18.15 -2.69 -17.92
CA TYR A 255 -19.53 -2.20 -17.86
C TYR A 255 -19.64 -1.12 -16.80
N HIS A 256 -20.44 -0.09 -17.06
CA HIS A 256 -20.47 1.11 -16.23
C HIS A 256 -21.93 1.62 -16.08
N PRO A 257 -22.74 0.97 -15.22
CA PRO A 257 -24.11 1.39 -14.96
C PRO A 257 -24.18 2.79 -14.34
N LYS A 258 -25.20 3.56 -14.71
CA LYS A 258 -25.46 4.92 -14.18
C LYS A 258 -26.55 4.97 -13.11
N SER A 259 -27.24 3.86 -12.86
CA SER A 259 -28.24 3.71 -11.80
C SER A 259 -28.23 2.30 -11.22
N ILE A 260 -28.85 2.13 -10.05
CA ILE A 260 -29.05 0.80 -9.42
C ILE A 260 -29.90 -0.11 -10.33
N GLU A 261 -30.91 0.43 -11.00
CA GLU A 261 -31.74 -0.31 -11.96
C GLU A 261 -30.89 -0.90 -13.10
N GLN A 262 -30.06 -0.06 -13.74
CA GLN A 262 -29.17 -0.52 -14.81
C GLN A 262 -28.16 -1.57 -14.33
N TYR A 263 -27.72 -1.50 -13.08
CA TYR A 263 -26.85 -2.53 -12.48
C TYR A 263 -27.53 -3.89 -12.44
N TYR A 264 -28.79 -3.96 -11.98
CA TYR A 264 -29.53 -5.21 -11.89
C TYR A 264 -29.99 -5.72 -13.27
N ASP A 265 -30.38 -4.84 -14.19
CA ASP A 265 -30.68 -5.21 -15.57
C ASP A 265 -29.45 -5.86 -16.24
N LEU A 266 -28.28 -5.30 -15.98
CA LEU A 266 -27.01 -5.84 -16.47
C LEU A 266 -26.74 -7.22 -15.88
N LEU A 267 -26.96 -7.43 -14.58
CA LEU A 267 -26.81 -8.76 -13.96
C LEU A 267 -27.81 -9.78 -14.53
N ASN A 268 -29.05 -9.37 -14.78
CA ASN A 268 -30.12 -10.23 -15.29
C ASN A 268 -30.04 -10.51 -16.81
N SER A 269 -29.17 -9.81 -17.53
CA SER A 269 -29.01 -9.93 -18.99
C SER A 269 -28.48 -11.29 -19.49
N GLY A 270 -28.04 -12.17 -18.58
CA GLY A 270 -27.36 -13.43 -18.93
C GLY A 270 -25.93 -13.23 -19.46
N LEU A 271 -25.41 -11.99 -19.50
CA LEU A 271 -24.06 -11.71 -19.95
C LEU A 271 -22.98 -12.33 -19.05
N PHE A 272 -23.29 -12.69 -17.80
CA PHE A 272 -22.29 -13.13 -16.82
C PHE A 272 -22.30 -14.63 -16.51
N SER A 273 -23.18 -15.41 -17.13
CA SER A 273 -23.46 -16.81 -16.76
C SER A 273 -22.23 -17.73 -16.81
N ASP A 274 -21.29 -17.47 -17.73
CA ASP A 274 -20.10 -18.31 -17.95
C ASP A 274 -18.77 -17.60 -17.58
N CYS A 275 -18.81 -16.53 -16.79
CA CYS A 275 -17.59 -15.76 -16.49
C CYS A 275 -17.55 -15.15 -15.09
N THR A 276 -16.33 -14.97 -14.58
CA THR A 276 -16.02 -14.27 -13.34
C THR A 276 -16.15 -12.75 -13.52
N VAL A 277 -16.93 -12.12 -12.64
CA VAL A 277 -17.21 -10.68 -12.65
C VAL A 277 -16.58 -10.00 -11.45
N LYS A 278 -15.94 -8.84 -11.68
CA LYS A 278 -15.46 -7.95 -10.62
C LYS A 278 -16.33 -6.71 -10.53
N VAL A 279 -17.01 -6.52 -9.41
CA VAL A 279 -17.62 -5.23 -9.08
C VAL A 279 -16.51 -4.32 -8.53
N VAL A 280 -16.36 -3.12 -9.08
CA VAL A 280 -15.22 -2.24 -8.81
C VAL A 280 -15.66 -0.79 -8.59
N VAL A 281 -14.94 -0.11 -7.71
CA VAL A 281 -14.94 1.37 -7.60
C VAL A 281 -13.56 1.90 -7.97
N ALA A 282 -12.49 1.40 -7.34
CA ALA A 282 -11.12 1.85 -7.61
C ALA A 282 -10.04 0.75 -7.66
N ASN A 283 -10.41 -0.52 -7.38
CA ASN A 283 -9.53 -1.70 -7.45
C ASN A 283 -8.40 -1.79 -6.38
N THR A 284 -8.42 -0.99 -5.32
CA THR A 284 -7.37 -1.01 -4.28
C THR A 284 -7.27 -2.32 -3.49
N SER A 285 -8.35 -3.11 -3.43
CA SER A 285 -8.36 -4.44 -2.82
C SER A 285 -7.40 -5.42 -3.51
N SER A 286 -7.05 -5.22 -4.79
CA SER A 286 -6.02 -6.02 -5.48
C SER A 286 -4.63 -5.92 -4.83
N GLY A 287 -4.38 -4.89 -4.03
CA GLY A 287 -3.17 -4.77 -3.20
C GLY A 287 -3.22 -5.53 -1.87
N VAL A 288 -4.35 -6.14 -1.51
CA VAL A 288 -4.52 -6.83 -0.22
C VAL A 288 -4.25 -8.32 -0.37
N LYS A 289 -3.38 -8.87 0.49
CA LYS A 289 -3.04 -10.30 0.53
C LYS A 289 -4.30 -11.16 0.67
N GLY A 290 -4.40 -12.23 -0.12
CA GLY A 290 -5.60 -13.09 -0.18
C GLY A 290 -6.64 -12.63 -1.21
N TYR A 291 -6.68 -11.34 -1.55
CA TYR A 291 -7.48 -10.80 -2.66
C TYR A 291 -6.65 -10.61 -3.94
N LYS A 292 -5.35 -10.30 -3.79
CA LYS A 292 -4.33 -10.21 -4.86
C LYS A 292 -4.16 -11.49 -5.69
N ASP A 293 -4.63 -12.62 -5.15
CA ASP A 293 -4.38 -13.97 -5.68
C ASP A 293 -5.57 -14.55 -6.46
N GLN A 294 -6.68 -13.80 -6.62
CA GLN A 294 -7.89 -14.26 -7.29
C GLN A 294 -8.23 -13.52 -8.60
N ASP A 295 -7.34 -12.66 -9.11
CA ASP A 295 -7.59 -11.77 -10.26
C ASP A 295 -7.63 -12.49 -11.62
N LEU A 296 -8.64 -13.33 -11.81
CA LEU A 296 -9.00 -13.96 -13.08
C LEU A 296 -10.37 -13.48 -13.54
N TYR A 297 -10.61 -12.17 -13.44
CA TYR A 297 -11.86 -11.56 -13.86
C TYR A 297 -11.78 -11.19 -15.34
N ASN A 298 -12.75 -11.67 -16.11
CA ASN A 298 -12.88 -11.35 -17.53
C ASN A 298 -13.80 -10.14 -17.75
N LYS A 299 -14.67 -9.85 -16.77
CA LYS A 299 -15.64 -8.77 -16.84
C LYS A 299 -15.62 -7.93 -15.57
N TYR A 300 -15.81 -6.63 -15.72
CA TYR A 300 -15.77 -5.63 -14.67
C TYR A 300 -17.05 -4.80 -14.71
N ILE A 301 -17.66 -4.57 -13.56
CA ILE A 301 -18.79 -3.65 -13.40
C ILE A 301 -18.33 -2.52 -12.51
N ASP A 302 -18.17 -1.33 -13.07
CA ASP A 302 -17.78 -0.13 -12.37
C ASP A 302 -19.01 0.60 -11.85
N ILE A 303 -19.13 0.66 -10.52
CA ILE A 303 -20.27 1.25 -9.81
C ILE A 303 -19.93 2.63 -9.23
N GLY A 304 -18.75 3.18 -9.52
CA GLY A 304 -18.28 4.44 -8.93
C GLY A 304 -19.14 5.66 -9.23
N ASP A 305 -19.81 5.67 -10.40
CA ASP A 305 -20.61 6.81 -10.87
C ASP A 305 -22.11 6.70 -10.52
N ILE A 306 -22.54 5.64 -9.83
CA ILE A 306 -23.93 5.54 -9.36
C ILE A 306 -24.15 6.60 -8.26
N PRO A 307 -25.01 7.62 -8.48
CA PRO A 307 -25.11 8.77 -7.57
C PRO A 307 -25.48 8.39 -6.12
N GLU A 308 -26.36 7.39 -5.96
CA GLU A 308 -26.83 6.89 -4.67
C GLU A 308 -25.69 6.31 -3.83
N LEU A 309 -24.67 5.72 -4.47
CA LEU A 309 -23.51 5.15 -3.78
C LEU A 309 -22.48 6.19 -3.34
N SER A 310 -22.61 7.44 -3.81
CA SER A 310 -21.76 8.57 -3.40
C SER A 310 -22.52 9.62 -2.60
N ALA A 311 -23.80 9.38 -2.30
CA ALA A 311 -24.65 10.30 -1.57
C ALA A 311 -24.24 10.40 -0.09
N ILE A 312 -24.26 11.61 0.45
CA ILE A 312 -24.02 11.90 1.87
C ILE A 312 -25.28 12.55 2.44
N CYS A 313 -25.94 11.88 3.38
CA CYS A 313 -27.19 12.34 3.96
C CYS A 313 -27.05 12.51 5.48
N LYS A 314 -27.22 13.76 5.95
CA LYS A 314 -27.30 14.04 7.39
C LYS A 314 -28.71 13.75 7.87
N LYS A 315 -28.85 12.87 8.86
CA LYS A 315 -30.12 12.54 9.50
C LYS A 315 -30.10 13.04 10.96
N ASP A 316 -31.26 13.17 11.59
CA ASP A 316 -31.35 13.68 12.97
C ASP A 316 -30.59 12.80 13.98
N GLY A 317 -30.45 11.50 13.69
CA GLY A 317 -29.75 10.53 14.55
C GLY A 317 -28.33 10.18 14.14
N GLY A 318 -27.75 10.80 13.09
CA GLY A 318 -26.44 10.37 12.57
C GLY A 318 -26.14 10.85 11.15
N ILE A 319 -25.11 10.26 10.55
CA ILE A 319 -24.72 10.52 9.17
C ILE A 319 -24.74 9.24 8.34
N GLU A 320 -25.36 9.31 7.18
CA GLU A 320 -25.34 8.25 6.17
C GLU A 320 -24.33 8.59 5.07
N ILE A 321 -23.41 7.66 4.81
CA ILE A 321 -22.31 7.79 3.85
C ILE A 321 -22.46 6.69 2.79
N GLY A 322 -22.56 7.07 1.52
CA GLY A 322 -22.63 6.14 0.40
C GLY A 322 -21.39 5.25 0.27
N ALA A 323 -21.59 4.00 -0.15
CA ALA A 323 -20.57 2.96 -0.18
C ALA A 323 -19.39 3.21 -1.14
N ALA A 324 -19.59 3.97 -2.22
CA ALA A 324 -18.55 4.34 -3.18
C ALA A 324 -17.69 5.53 -2.70
N THR A 325 -18.05 6.17 -1.57
CA THR A 325 -17.31 7.31 -1.02
C THR A 325 -15.85 6.94 -0.69
N PRO A 326 -14.84 7.69 -1.16
CA PRO A 326 -13.45 7.46 -0.78
C PRO A 326 -13.22 7.58 0.73
N ILE A 327 -12.29 6.78 1.27
CA ILE A 327 -11.95 6.81 2.69
C ILE A 327 -11.41 8.19 3.09
N SER A 328 -10.60 8.83 2.24
CA SER A 328 -10.13 10.21 2.51
C SER A 328 -11.28 11.19 2.66
N LYS A 329 -12.31 11.09 1.80
CA LYS A 329 -13.49 11.94 1.88
C LYS A 329 -14.34 11.66 3.12
N THR A 330 -14.44 10.39 3.50
CA THR A 330 -15.11 9.98 4.74
C THR A 330 -14.43 10.61 5.95
N ILE A 331 -13.09 10.62 6.01
CA ILE A 331 -12.32 11.28 7.08
C ILE A 331 -12.66 12.77 7.14
N GLU A 332 -12.61 13.49 6.01
CA GLU A 332 -12.95 14.92 5.96
C GLU A 332 -14.37 15.21 6.47
N ILE A 333 -15.35 14.38 6.07
CA ILE A 333 -16.74 14.52 6.49
C ILE A 333 -16.86 14.33 8.00
N LEU A 334 -16.23 13.29 8.55
CA LEU A 334 -16.25 13.02 9.98
C LEU A 334 -15.56 14.12 10.80
N GLU A 335 -14.45 14.68 10.31
CA GLU A 335 -13.78 15.84 10.93
C GLU A 335 -14.67 17.08 10.91
N GLN A 336 -15.36 17.34 9.80
CA GLN A 336 -16.30 18.45 9.67
C GLN A 336 -17.51 18.29 10.60
N GLU A 337 -18.10 17.10 10.67
CA GLU A 337 -19.23 16.84 11.57
C GLU A 337 -18.79 16.85 13.04
N ALA A 338 -17.57 16.41 13.36
CA ALA A 338 -17.03 16.55 14.71
C ALA A 338 -16.87 18.04 15.10
N GLY A 339 -16.59 18.92 14.15
CA GLY A 339 -16.44 20.37 14.37
C GLY A 339 -17.73 21.20 14.24
N SER A 340 -18.79 20.66 13.62
CA SER A 340 -20.03 21.41 13.32
C SER A 340 -21.21 20.99 14.21
N LYS A 341 -21.88 22.00 14.79
CA LYS A 341 -23.14 22.00 15.56
C LYS A 341 -23.09 21.79 17.09
N SER A 342 -23.52 22.85 17.78
CA SER A 342 -24.51 22.88 18.87
C SER A 342 -24.32 22.08 20.17
N SER A 343 -23.26 21.29 20.31
CA SER A 343 -22.87 20.66 21.58
C SER A 343 -21.54 21.26 22.03
N PRO A 344 -21.36 21.65 23.31
CA PRO A 344 -20.07 22.09 23.82
C PRO A 344 -18.94 21.05 23.62
N ASN A 345 -19.31 19.80 23.34
CA ASN A 345 -18.42 18.71 22.97
C ASN A 345 -18.89 18.14 21.62
N GLY A 346 -18.19 18.42 20.52
CA GLY A 346 -18.43 17.76 19.23
C GLY A 346 -18.44 16.23 19.37
N SER A 347 -18.99 15.50 18.39
CA SER A 347 -19.09 14.03 18.46
C SER A 347 -17.71 13.39 18.64
N VAL A 348 -17.41 12.97 19.88
CA VAL A 348 -16.16 12.27 20.25
C VAL A 348 -15.97 11.04 19.37
N VAL A 349 -17.09 10.38 19.01
CA VAL A 349 -17.12 9.24 18.11
C VAL A 349 -16.60 9.62 16.73
N PHE A 350 -17.16 10.63 16.08
CA PHE A 350 -16.73 11.03 14.72
C PHE A 350 -15.27 11.45 14.67
N ARG A 351 -14.81 12.21 15.68
CA ARG A 351 -13.40 12.60 15.78
C ARG A 351 -12.47 11.39 15.89
N LYS A 352 -12.75 10.47 16.81
CA LYS A 352 -11.93 9.25 17.01
C LYS A 352 -11.99 8.31 15.79
N LEU A 353 -13.14 8.23 15.11
CA LEU A 353 -13.26 7.50 13.83
C LEU A 353 -12.32 8.11 12.78
N ALA A 354 -12.38 9.42 12.56
CA ALA A 354 -11.50 10.11 11.61
C ALA A 354 -10.02 9.94 11.94
N GLU A 355 -9.64 10.16 13.21
CA GLU A 355 -8.28 9.97 13.71
C GLU A 355 -7.77 8.54 13.46
N HIS A 356 -8.60 7.51 13.68
CA HIS A 356 -8.21 6.12 13.44
C HIS A 356 -8.12 5.80 11.95
N MET A 357 -9.12 6.22 11.15
CA MET A 357 -9.13 6.02 9.70
C MET A 357 -7.92 6.68 9.01
N SER A 358 -7.41 7.79 9.55
CA SER A 358 -6.19 8.45 9.04
C SER A 358 -4.93 7.56 9.11
N LYS A 359 -4.93 6.57 10.00
CA LYS A 359 -3.85 5.59 10.21
C LYS A 359 -3.98 4.38 9.28
N VAL A 360 -5.06 4.26 8.50
CA VAL A 360 -5.33 3.13 7.61
C VAL A 360 -4.73 3.35 6.24
N ALA A 361 -3.93 2.40 5.75
CA ALA A 361 -3.24 2.47 4.45
C ALA A 361 -2.42 3.76 4.28
N THR A 362 -2.09 4.10 3.03
CA THR A 362 -1.41 5.34 2.63
C THR A 362 -2.43 6.38 2.11
N PRO A 363 -2.10 7.69 2.11
CA PRO A 363 -3.00 8.71 1.58
C PRO A 363 -3.47 8.44 0.13
N PHE A 364 -2.55 8.05 -0.76
CA PHE A 364 -2.86 7.75 -2.16
C PHE A 364 -3.64 6.44 -2.37
N VAL A 365 -3.75 5.58 -1.37
CA VAL A 365 -4.72 4.47 -1.36
C VAL A 365 -6.08 4.98 -0.85
N ARG A 366 -6.12 5.73 0.26
CA ARG A 366 -7.37 6.28 0.82
C ARG A 366 -8.11 7.23 -0.12
N ASN A 367 -7.39 7.92 -1.00
CA ASN A 367 -7.96 8.82 -2.00
C ASN A 367 -8.83 8.12 -3.05
N THR A 368 -8.68 6.81 -3.20
CA THR A 368 -9.39 6.02 -4.21
C THR A 368 -10.16 4.84 -3.62
N ALA A 369 -9.64 4.21 -2.56
CA ALA A 369 -10.32 3.15 -1.83
C ALA A 369 -11.65 3.65 -1.25
N SER A 370 -12.73 2.95 -1.53
CA SER A 370 -14.05 3.27 -1.00
C SER A 370 -14.30 2.61 0.35
N ILE A 371 -15.13 3.24 1.18
CA ILE A 371 -15.55 2.68 2.48
C ILE A 371 -16.32 1.36 2.31
N GLY A 372 -17.20 1.27 1.31
CA GLY A 372 -17.95 0.06 1.02
C GLY A 372 -17.08 -1.08 0.50
N GLY A 373 -16.09 -0.78 -0.34
CA GLY A 373 -15.12 -1.78 -0.79
C GLY A 373 -14.33 -2.39 0.36
N ASN A 374 -14.03 -1.61 1.40
CA ASN A 374 -13.37 -2.11 2.62
C ASN A 374 -14.28 -3.03 3.45
N ILE A 375 -15.56 -2.69 3.59
CA ILE A 375 -16.55 -3.48 4.32
C ILE A 375 -16.82 -4.82 3.62
N ILE A 376 -17.04 -4.79 2.30
CA ILE A 376 -17.22 -6.01 1.49
C ILE A 376 -15.97 -6.92 1.58
N LEU A 377 -14.78 -6.33 1.58
CA LEU A 377 -13.54 -7.09 1.71
C LEU A 377 -13.43 -7.80 3.07
N ALA A 378 -13.84 -7.13 4.16
CA ALA A 378 -13.81 -7.70 5.52
C ALA A 378 -14.89 -8.77 5.75
N GLN A 379 -16.01 -8.69 5.04
CA GLN A 379 -17.07 -9.68 5.10
C GLN A 379 -16.70 -10.95 4.30
N LYS A 380 -16.11 -10.77 3.13
CA LYS A 380 -15.81 -11.89 2.22
C LYS A 380 -14.55 -12.67 2.60
N TYR A 381 -13.61 -12.06 3.32
CA TYR A 381 -12.31 -12.66 3.65
C TYR A 381 -11.93 -12.36 5.10
N PRO A 382 -11.02 -13.16 5.69
CA PRO A 382 -10.43 -12.88 7.00
C PRO A 382 -9.46 -11.68 6.95
N PHE A 383 -9.98 -10.52 6.56
CA PHE A 383 -9.27 -9.27 6.41
C PHE A 383 -9.36 -8.47 7.72
N PRO A 384 -8.25 -8.24 8.43
CA PRO A 384 -8.22 -7.48 9.68
C PRO A 384 -8.39 -5.97 9.43
N SER A 385 -9.62 -5.57 9.11
CA SER A 385 -9.97 -4.20 8.79
C SER A 385 -10.02 -3.33 10.05
N ASP A 386 -9.18 -2.28 10.09
CA ASP A 386 -9.31 -1.21 11.08
C ASP A 386 -10.66 -0.47 10.96
N ILE A 387 -11.15 -0.24 9.75
CA ILE A 387 -12.38 0.54 9.47
C ILE A 387 -13.63 -0.21 9.97
N VAL A 388 -13.73 -1.50 9.68
CA VAL A 388 -14.90 -2.29 10.10
C VAL A 388 -14.95 -2.40 11.63
N THR A 389 -13.81 -2.62 12.29
CA THR A 389 -13.76 -2.69 13.76
C THR A 389 -14.26 -1.42 14.42
N ILE A 390 -13.81 -0.25 13.95
CA ILE A 390 -14.21 1.02 14.56
C ILE A 390 -15.67 1.37 14.25
N LEU A 391 -16.19 1.01 13.07
CA LEU A 391 -17.61 1.19 12.73
C LEU A 391 -18.51 0.24 13.55
N LEU A 392 -18.05 -0.98 13.80
CA LEU A 392 -18.75 -1.95 14.66
C LEU A 392 -18.80 -1.45 16.10
N GLY A 393 -17.69 -0.93 16.63
CA GLY A 393 -17.66 -0.30 17.96
C GLY A 393 -18.50 0.97 18.07
N ALA A 394 -18.71 1.68 16.95
CA ALA A 394 -19.59 2.84 16.88
C ALA A 394 -21.08 2.49 16.71
N ALA A 395 -21.43 1.19 16.67
CA ALA A 395 -22.78 0.68 16.43
C ALA A 395 -23.38 1.11 15.07
N SER A 396 -22.57 1.09 14.03
CA SER A 396 -23.01 1.48 12.68
C SER A 396 -23.95 0.42 12.06
N THR A 397 -24.87 0.87 11.20
CA THR A 397 -25.72 -0.02 10.37
C THR A 397 -25.36 0.12 8.90
N VAL A 398 -25.71 -0.89 8.10
CA VAL A 398 -25.49 -0.89 6.65
C VAL A 398 -26.80 -1.10 5.92
N ARG A 399 -26.93 -0.44 4.76
CA ARG A 399 -28.07 -0.59 3.87
C ARG A 399 -27.65 -1.33 2.61
N LEU A 400 -28.37 -2.40 2.31
CA LEU A 400 -28.10 -3.32 1.20
C LEU A 400 -29.26 -3.26 0.21
N GLN A 401 -28.94 -3.44 -1.06
CA GLN A 401 -29.91 -3.79 -2.08
C GLN A 401 -29.69 -5.26 -2.45
N VAL A 402 -30.74 -6.06 -2.39
CA VAL A 402 -30.76 -7.46 -2.82
C VAL A 402 -31.86 -7.58 -3.87
N TYR A 403 -31.48 -7.56 -5.14
CA TYR A 403 -32.42 -7.43 -6.26
C TYR A 403 -33.39 -6.24 -6.08
N SER A 404 -34.68 -6.49 -5.82
CA SER A 404 -35.71 -5.47 -5.63
C SER A 404 -35.92 -5.05 -4.18
N GLU A 405 -35.31 -5.73 -3.22
CA GLU A 405 -35.51 -5.46 -1.79
C GLU A 405 -34.34 -4.64 -1.21
N THR A 406 -34.68 -3.57 -0.49
CA THR A 406 -33.71 -2.81 0.30
C THR A 406 -33.78 -3.27 1.75
N LEU A 407 -32.65 -3.71 2.29
CA LEU A 407 -32.52 -4.19 3.67
C LEU A 407 -31.63 -3.25 4.47
N GLU A 408 -32.00 -2.99 5.73
CA GLU A 408 -31.14 -2.33 6.70
C GLU A 408 -30.83 -3.34 7.81
N VAL A 409 -29.53 -3.59 8.02
CA VAL A 409 -29.04 -4.54 9.02
C VAL A 409 -27.92 -3.91 9.84
N THR A 410 -27.70 -4.40 11.04
CA THR A 410 -26.53 -4.01 11.83
C THR A 410 -25.25 -4.47 11.12
N LEU A 411 -24.14 -3.76 11.35
CA LEU A 411 -22.86 -4.20 10.79
C LEU A 411 -22.44 -5.59 11.31
N GLU A 412 -22.84 -5.95 12.54
CA GLU A 412 -22.60 -7.28 13.12
C GLU A 412 -23.33 -8.37 12.33
N GLU A 413 -24.65 -8.22 12.14
CA GLU A 413 -25.45 -9.16 11.35
C GLU A 413 -24.94 -9.28 9.91
N PHE A 414 -24.50 -8.18 9.30
CA PHE A 414 -23.92 -8.21 7.95
C PHE A 414 -22.63 -9.03 7.87
N LEU A 415 -21.76 -8.93 8.88
CA LEU A 415 -20.51 -9.70 8.92
C LEU A 415 -20.77 -11.19 9.13
N GLU A 416 -21.83 -11.57 9.86
CA GLU A 416 -22.19 -12.97 10.09
C GLU A 416 -22.93 -13.62 8.91
N GLN A 417 -23.39 -12.83 7.93
CA GLN A 417 -24.03 -13.35 6.72
C GLN A 417 -23.03 -14.06 5.79
N PRO A 418 -23.49 -15.02 4.96
CA PRO A 418 -22.67 -15.65 3.94
C PRO A 418 -22.00 -14.62 3.01
N PRO A 419 -20.78 -14.91 2.49
CA PRO A 419 -20.04 -14.00 1.63
C PRO A 419 -20.89 -13.40 0.50
N SER A 420 -20.89 -12.07 0.42
CA SER A 420 -21.71 -11.35 -0.57
C SER A 420 -21.27 -11.69 -2.00
N ASP A 421 -22.26 -11.91 -2.86
CA ASP A 421 -22.09 -12.07 -4.30
C ASP A 421 -22.54 -10.79 -5.06
N PRO A 422 -22.34 -10.70 -6.39
CA PRO A 422 -22.74 -9.51 -7.15
C PRO A 422 -24.23 -9.15 -7.08
N SER A 423 -25.14 -10.05 -6.68
CA SER A 423 -26.55 -9.72 -6.52
C SER A 423 -26.86 -8.84 -5.29
N THR A 424 -25.93 -8.79 -4.33
CA THR A 424 -26.02 -7.92 -3.15
C THR A 424 -25.14 -6.69 -3.32
N LEU A 425 -25.77 -5.51 -3.38
CA LEU A 425 -25.08 -4.23 -3.48
C LEU A 425 -25.13 -3.49 -2.13
N LEU A 426 -23.96 -3.18 -1.56
CA LEU A 426 -23.88 -2.30 -0.39
C LEU A 426 -24.11 -0.85 -0.84
N LEU A 427 -25.20 -0.23 -0.35
CA LEU A 427 -25.60 1.13 -0.75
C LEU A 427 -24.92 2.20 0.09
N SER A 428 -25.02 2.07 1.42
CA SER A 428 -24.59 3.09 2.36
C SER A 428 -24.31 2.52 3.75
N ILE A 429 -23.59 3.29 4.55
CA ILE A 429 -23.29 3.04 5.95
C ILE A 429 -23.87 4.19 6.76
N PHE A 430 -24.64 3.88 7.80
CA PHE A 430 -25.14 4.86 8.73
C PHE A 430 -24.33 4.82 10.02
N ILE A 431 -23.73 5.96 10.38
CA ILE A 431 -22.95 6.14 11.60
C ILE A 431 -23.78 6.97 12.58
N PRO A 432 -24.21 6.39 13.71
CA PRO A 432 -25.07 7.08 14.66
C PRO A 432 -24.35 8.25 15.34
N HIS A 433 -25.13 9.27 15.67
CA HIS A 433 -24.68 10.40 16.46
C HIS A 433 -24.82 10.07 17.95
N TRP A 434 -23.69 9.94 18.64
CA TRP A 434 -23.65 9.75 20.08
C TRP A 434 -23.52 11.11 20.80
N ALA A 435 -24.67 11.74 21.08
CA ALA A 435 -24.72 13.01 21.81
C ALA A 435 -24.61 12.78 23.32
N SER A 436 -23.96 13.72 24.02
CA SER A 436 -24.14 13.84 25.47
C SER A 436 -25.52 14.44 25.74
N ASP A 437 -26.42 13.68 26.34
CA ASP A 437 -27.73 14.19 26.74
C ASP A 437 -27.54 15.13 27.92
N SER A 438 -27.51 16.44 27.69
CA SER A 438 -27.26 17.45 28.73
C SER A 438 -28.30 17.45 29.86
N GLN A 439 -29.41 16.72 29.70
CA GLN A 439 -30.42 16.50 30.75
C GLN A 439 -30.17 15.24 31.60
N LYS A 440 -29.25 14.36 31.20
CA LYS A 440 -28.81 13.18 31.98
C LYS A 440 -27.34 13.35 32.35
N GLU A 441 -26.96 13.00 33.58
CA GLU A 441 -25.56 13.07 34.08
C GLU A 441 -24.59 12.07 33.38
N SER A 442 -24.88 11.63 32.15
CA SER A 442 -24.12 10.61 31.42
C SER A 442 -23.23 11.22 30.32
N LYS A 443 -21.93 10.95 30.39
CA LYS A 443 -20.92 11.36 29.39
C LYS A 443 -20.62 10.21 28.43
N VAL A 444 -20.66 10.46 27.12
CA VAL A 444 -20.24 9.50 26.09
C VAL A 444 -18.71 9.39 26.07
N ILE A 445 -18.20 8.16 26.05
CA ILE A 445 -16.78 7.84 25.84
C ILE A 445 -16.64 6.91 24.65
N PHE A 446 -15.64 7.15 23.80
CA PHE A 446 -15.31 6.28 22.70
C PHE A 446 -13.79 6.27 22.50
N GLU A 447 -13.18 5.11 22.69
CA GLU A 447 -11.75 4.92 22.51
C GLU A 447 -11.48 3.85 21.48
N THR A 448 -10.44 4.09 20.67
CA THR A 448 -9.99 3.14 19.66
C THR A 448 -8.53 2.80 19.86
N TYR A 449 -8.19 1.54 19.66
CA TYR A 449 -6.88 0.98 19.92
C TYR A 449 -6.36 0.24 18.70
N ARG A 450 -5.04 0.30 18.49
CA ARG A 450 -4.39 -0.35 17.36
C ARG A 450 -2.97 -0.77 17.73
N ALA A 451 -2.67 -2.05 17.57
CA ALA A 451 -1.31 -2.57 17.63
C ALA A 451 -0.92 -3.04 16.23
N ALA A 452 0.15 -2.48 15.68
CA ALA A 452 0.64 -2.79 14.35
C ALA A 452 2.18 -2.72 14.34
N PRO A 453 2.86 -3.38 13.38
CA PRO A 453 4.31 -3.21 13.19
C PRO A 453 4.72 -1.73 13.01
N ARG A 454 3.81 -0.93 12.41
CA ARG A 454 3.94 0.52 12.26
C ARG A 454 2.66 1.20 12.76
N PRO A 455 2.64 1.75 13.99
CA PRO A 455 1.41 2.25 14.61
C PRO A 455 0.80 3.45 13.87
N LEU A 456 1.65 4.27 13.22
CA LEU A 456 1.25 5.49 12.50
C LEU A 456 0.83 5.24 11.04
N GLY A 457 0.62 3.99 10.63
CA GLY A 457 -0.03 3.64 9.37
C GLY A 457 0.81 2.85 8.36
N ASN A 458 0.21 2.65 7.18
CA ASN A 458 0.73 1.78 6.12
C ASN A 458 1.14 0.37 6.60
N ALA A 459 0.43 -0.19 7.57
CA ALA A 459 0.63 -1.56 8.04
C ALA A 459 -0.71 -2.14 8.45
N VAL A 460 -0.89 -3.44 8.23
CA VAL A 460 -2.02 -4.19 8.77
C VAL A 460 -1.82 -4.34 10.28
N SER A 461 -2.88 -4.14 11.06
CA SER A 461 -2.85 -4.32 12.51
C SER A 461 -2.69 -5.80 12.88
N TYR A 462 -1.97 -6.08 13.96
CA TYR A 462 -2.01 -7.39 14.61
C TYR A 462 -3.37 -7.59 15.31
N ILE A 463 -3.85 -6.51 15.94
CA ILE A 463 -5.15 -6.41 16.57
C ILE A 463 -5.54 -4.92 16.68
N ASN A 464 -6.83 -4.65 16.55
CA ASN A 464 -7.44 -3.36 16.77
C ASN A 464 -8.74 -3.53 17.56
N SER A 465 -9.21 -2.46 18.19
CA SER A 465 -10.44 -2.48 18.99
C SER A 465 -11.07 -1.10 19.03
N ALA A 466 -12.38 -1.06 19.23
CA ALA A 466 -13.13 0.15 19.48
C ALA A 466 -14.13 -0.10 20.62
N MET A 467 -14.14 0.79 21.60
CA MET A 467 -14.94 0.65 22.82
C MET A 467 -15.73 1.94 23.04
N LEU A 468 -17.05 1.81 23.01
CA LEU A 468 -18.03 2.86 23.27
C LEU A 468 -18.73 2.59 24.60
N GLY A 469 -19.06 3.66 25.34
CA GLY A 469 -19.90 3.57 26.53
C GLY A 469 -20.42 4.91 27.02
N HIS A 470 -21.38 4.86 27.93
CA HIS A 470 -21.90 6.00 28.68
C HIS A 470 -21.42 5.90 30.13
N VAL A 471 -20.74 6.94 30.61
CA VAL A 471 -20.28 7.06 31.99
C VAL A 471 -21.28 7.89 32.77
N SER A 472 -21.85 7.33 33.84
CA SER A 472 -22.70 8.05 34.79
C SER A 472 -22.13 7.96 36.20
N GLN A 473 -22.43 8.95 37.05
CA GLN A 473 -22.03 8.94 38.44
C GLN A 473 -23.21 8.47 39.32
N LYS A 474 -22.98 7.47 40.19
CA LYS A 474 -23.95 7.09 41.23
C LYS A 474 -23.91 8.11 42.38
N SER A 475 -24.98 8.17 43.16
CA SER A 475 -25.11 9.07 44.33
C SER A 475 -24.04 8.88 45.41
N CYS A 476 -23.30 7.76 45.43
CA CYS A 476 -22.14 7.52 46.29
C CYS A 476 -20.81 8.07 45.74
N GLY A 477 -20.81 8.70 44.56
CA GLY A 477 -19.62 9.22 43.87
C GLY A 477 -18.94 8.22 42.93
N ASP A 478 -19.37 6.96 42.90
CA ASP A 478 -18.77 5.91 42.05
C ASP A 478 -19.23 6.03 40.58
N LEU A 479 -18.30 5.78 39.65
CA LEU A 479 -18.56 5.80 38.22
C LEU A 479 -19.07 4.45 37.72
N VAL A 480 -20.05 4.49 36.83
CA VAL A 480 -20.69 3.31 36.23
C VAL A 480 -20.75 3.46 34.72
N LEU A 481 -20.51 2.36 34.02
CA LEU A 481 -20.60 2.26 32.57
C LEU A 481 -21.94 1.66 32.14
N SER A 482 -22.51 2.20 31.08
CA SER A 482 -23.73 1.67 30.45
C SER A 482 -23.67 1.80 28.93
N ASN A 483 -24.58 1.14 28.20
CA ASN A 483 -24.65 1.17 26.73
C ASN A 483 -23.30 0.84 26.06
N LEU A 484 -22.69 -0.27 26.49
CA LEU A 484 -21.36 -0.67 26.06
C LEU A 484 -21.39 -1.35 24.69
N HIS A 485 -20.50 -0.91 23.80
CA HIS A 485 -20.16 -1.62 22.56
C HIS A 485 -18.65 -1.80 22.51
N MET A 486 -18.18 -3.04 22.57
CA MET A 486 -16.77 -3.41 22.63
C MET A 486 -16.42 -4.31 21.46
N ALA A 487 -15.98 -3.70 20.37
CA ALA A 487 -15.57 -4.38 19.16
C ALA A 487 -14.06 -4.71 19.18
N PHE A 488 -13.72 -5.90 18.71
CA PHE A 488 -12.36 -6.36 18.48
C PHE A 488 -12.24 -6.82 17.02
N GLY A 489 -11.25 -6.33 16.29
CA GLY A 489 -11.06 -6.73 14.89
C GLY A 489 -10.57 -8.15 14.75
N ALA A 490 -10.47 -8.64 13.51
CA ALA A 490 -10.07 -10.01 13.24
C ALA A 490 -8.66 -10.33 13.78
N TYR A 491 -8.60 -10.86 15.00
CA TYR A 491 -7.37 -11.18 15.74
C TYR A 491 -6.85 -12.59 15.42
N GLY A 492 -7.25 -13.12 14.26
CA GLY A 492 -7.20 -14.55 13.92
C GLY A 492 -8.58 -15.18 13.81
N THR A 493 -9.66 -14.39 13.71
CA THR A 493 -11.04 -14.82 13.40
C THR A 493 -11.42 -14.47 11.97
N GLU A 494 -12.57 -14.93 11.50
CA GLU A 494 -13.09 -14.58 10.17
C GLU A 494 -13.40 -13.09 10.07
N HIS A 495 -14.07 -12.50 11.06
CA HIS A 495 -14.48 -11.10 11.05
C HIS A 495 -14.19 -10.41 12.39
N ALA A 496 -14.43 -9.08 12.43
CA ALA A 496 -14.50 -8.34 13.69
C ALA A 496 -15.72 -8.78 14.49
N ILE A 497 -15.60 -8.87 15.81
CA ILE A 497 -16.67 -9.34 16.71
C ILE A 497 -16.87 -8.40 17.88
N ARG A 498 -18.02 -8.49 18.54
CA ARG A 498 -18.26 -7.85 19.84
C ARG A 498 -18.01 -8.79 21.00
N ALA A 499 -17.49 -8.24 22.09
CA ALA A 499 -17.36 -8.94 23.36
C ALA A 499 -18.64 -8.82 24.20
N THR A 500 -19.77 -9.31 23.67
CA THR A 500 -21.12 -9.12 24.27
C THR A 500 -21.22 -9.65 25.70
N LYS A 501 -20.55 -10.76 26.02
CA LYS A 501 -20.46 -11.29 27.40
C LYS A 501 -19.79 -10.30 28.37
N VAL A 502 -18.76 -9.60 27.90
CA VAL A 502 -18.04 -8.58 28.69
C VAL A 502 -18.91 -7.34 28.85
N GLU A 503 -19.57 -6.90 27.77
CA GLU A 503 -20.50 -5.76 27.79
C GLU A 503 -21.63 -5.98 28.81
N GLN A 504 -22.25 -7.17 28.80
CA GLN A 504 -23.32 -7.53 29.75
C GLN A 504 -22.83 -7.56 31.19
N HIS A 505 -21.62 -8.07 31.43
CA HIS A 505 -21.03 -8.11 32.77
C HIS A 505 -20.73 -6.73 33.35
N LEU A 506 -20.38 -5.76 32.50
CA LEU A 506 -19.98 -4.42 32.93
C LEU A 506 -21.14 -3.41 32.99
N ASN A 507 -22.26 -3.69 32.33
CA ASN A 507 -23.38 -2.77 32.19
C ASN A 507 -24.06 -2.50 33.53
N GLY A 508 -23.96 -1.27 34.04
CA GLY A 508 -24.57 -0.84 35.32
C GLY A 508 -23.74 -1.15 36.57
N GLU A 509 -22.60 -1.82 36.41
CA GLU A 509 -21.72 -2.27 37.50
C GLU A 509 -20.73 -1.19 37.94
N VAL A 510 -20.37 -1.22 39.24
CA VAL A 510 -19.29 -0.38 39.78
C VAL A 510 -17.96 -1.09 39.52
N LEU A 511 -17.04 -0.41 38.82
CA LEU A 511 -15.76 -0.99 38.44
C LEU A 511 -14.82 -1.14 39.64
N THR A 512 -14.82 -2.33 40.26
CA THR A 512 -13.86 -2.75 41.27
C THR A 512 -12.77 -3.62 40.65
N PRO A 513 -11.62 -3.85 41.32
CA PRO A 513 -10.58 -4.75 40.82
C PRO A 513 -11.08 -6.17 40.49
N SER A 514 -12.06 -6.69 41.23
CA SER A 514 -12.65 -8.00 40.94
C SER A 514 -13.49 -7.99 39.67
N VAL A 515 -14.33 -6.96 39.47
CA VAL A 515 -15.14 -6.81 38.25
C VAL A 515 -14.26 -6.68 37.01
N VAL A 516 -13.17 -5.90 37.10
CA VAL A 516 -12.19 -5.78 36.00
C VAL A 516 -11.50 -7.13 35.73
N LEU A 517 -11.13 -7.87 36.77
CA LEU A 517 -10.50 -9.19 36.60
C LEU A 517 -11.45 -10.20 35.94
N ASP A 518 -12.72 -10.21 36.32
CA ASP A 518 -13.72 -11.11 35.73
C ASP A 518 -14.03 -10.72 34.28
N ALA A 519 -14.11 -9.42 33.95
CA ALA A 519 -14.18 -8.93 32.58
C ALA A 519 -12.98 -9.40 31.73
N VAL A 520 -11.76 -9.39 32.28
CA VAL A 520 -10.56 -9.90 31.60
C VAL A 520 -10.64 -11.41 31.34
N ARG A 521 -11.17 -12.18 32.29
CA ARG A 521 -11.38 -13.63 32.12
C ARG A 521 -12.40 -13.91 31.02
N LEU A 522 -13.54 -13.24 31.04
CA LEU A 522 -14.57 -13.33 30.01
C LEU A 522 -14.04 -12.94 28.62
N LEU A 523 -13.18 -11.92 28.56
CA LEU A 523 -12.56 -11.53 27.29
C LEU A 523 -11.64 -12.63 26.75
N ARG A 524 -10.83 -13.27 27.59
CA ARG A 524 -9.96 -14.40 27.18
C ARG A 524 -10.74 -15.60 26.68
N GLU A 525 -11.94 -15.83 27.20
CA GLU A 525 -12.85 -16.87 26.71
C GLU A 525 -13.52 -16.49 25.38
N THR A 526 -13.64 -15.19 25.09
CA THR A 526 -14.27 -14.67 23.88
C THR A 526 -13.27 -14.52 22.73
N ILE A 527 -12.04 -14.12 23.03
CA ILE A 527 -10.98 -13.85 22.04
C ILE A 527 -10.10 -15.08 21.86
N VAL A 528 -10.54 -15.98 20.98
CA VAL A 528 -9.85 -17.24 20.66
C VAL A 528 -9.41 -17.23 19.19
N PRO A 529 -8.12 -17.02 18.87
CA PRO A 529 -7.63 -17.05 17.50
C PRO A 529 -7.78 -18.45 16.87
N MET A 530 -8.05 -18.52 15.57
CA MET A 530 -8.01 -19.76 14.80
C MET A 530 -6.62 -20.41 14.85
N GLU A 531 -6.58 -21.74 14.73
CA GLU A 531 -5.34 -22.49 14.64
C GLU A 531 -4.45 -21.98 13.50
N GLY A 532 -3.14 -21.86 13.76
CA GLY A 532 -2.18 -21.30 12.79
C GLY A 532 -2.08 -19.77 12.80
N THR A 533 -2.82 -19.05 13.64
CA THR A 533 -2.67 -17.60 13.79
C THR A 533 -1.28 -17.22 14.31
N SER A 534 -0.61 -16.31 13.59
CA SER A 534 0.70 -15.80 14.02
C SER A 534 0.61 -14.99 15.31
N HIS A 535 1.50 -15.28 16.26
CA HIS A 535 1.60 -14.56 17.55
C HIS A 535 0.29 -14.55 18.37
N ALA A 536 -0.46 -15.65 18.41
CA ALA A 536 -1.76 -15.75 19.10
C ALA A 536 -1.73 -15.21 20.55
N GLU A 537 -0.79 -15.67 21.39
CA GLU A 537 -0.65 -15.23 22.78
C GLU A 537 -0.40 -13.72 22.93
N TYR A 538 0.39 -13.15 22.02
CA TYR A 538 0.62 -11.71 22.00
C TYR A 538 -0.66 -10.95 21.66
N ARG A 539 -1.43 -11.42 20.67
CA ARG A 539 -2.70 -10.79 20.28
C ARG A 539 -3.72 -10.81 21.42
N ILE A 540 -3.87 -11.94 22.10
CA ILE A 540 -4.76 -12.09 23.28
C ILE A 540 -4.31 -11.12 24.40
N SER A 541 -3.01 -11.09 24.68
CA SER A 541 -2.45 -10.21 25.72
C SER A 541 -2.68 -8.73 25.41
N VAL A 542 -2.55 -8.33 24.15
CA VAL A 542 -2.82 -6.95 23.71
C VAL A 542 -4.32 -6.63 23.78
N ALA A 543 -5.22 -7.57 23.46
CA ALA A 543 -6.67 -7.37 23.61
C ALA A 543 -7.03 -7.07 25.07
N VAL A 544 -6.47 -7.85 26.00
CA VAL A 544 -6.61 -7.64 27.44
C VAL A 544 -6.03 -6.28 27.86
N ALA A 545 -4.88 -5.89 27.31
CA ALA A 545 -4.28 -4.59 27.60
C ALA A 545 -5.18 -3.44 27.13
N PHE A 546 -5.82 -3.54 25.95
CA PHE A 546 -6.77 -2.53 25.47
C PHE A 546 -7.99 -2.42 26.38
N LEU A 547 -8.58 -3.55 26.79
CA LEU A 547 -9.71 -3.55 27.73
C LEU A 547 -9.29 -2.92 29.07
N PHE A 548 -8.13 -3.30 29.61
CA PHE A 548 -7.63 -2.74 30.85
C PHE A 548 -7.37 -1.23 30.74
N SER A 549 -6.77 -0.77 29.64
CA SER A 549 -6.54 0.65 29.36
C SER A 549 -7.85 1.44 29.29
N PHE A 550 -8.92 0.87 28.72
CA PHE A 550 -10.24 1.49 28.67
C PHE A 550 -10.91 1.57 30.04
N LEU A 551 -10.85 0.51 30.86
CA LEU A 551 -11.55 0.45 32.16
C LEU A 551 -10.79 1.15 33.29
N SER A 552 -9.45 1.18 33.25
CA SER A 552 -8.62 1.68 34.35
C SER A 552 -8.90 3.12 34.81
N PRO A 553 -9.28 4.09 33.95
CA PRO A 553 -9.60 5.45 34.39
C PRO A 553 -10.86 5.54 35.25
N PHE A 554 -11.73 4.52 35.19
CA PHE A 554 -13.03 4.49 35.85
C PHE A 554 -13.07 3.54 37.06
N ALA A 555 -12.03 2.74 37.27
CA ALA A 555 -11.99 1.71 38.31
C ALA A 555 -11.55 2.25 39.69
N LYS A 556 -12.33 1.93 40.72
CA LYS A 556 -12.03 2.33 42.11
C LYS A 556 -10.88 1.50 42.69
N GLY A 557 -9.87 2.17 43.23
CA GLY A 557 -8.73 1.51 43.88
C GLY A 557 -7.65 0.98 42.91
N ILE A 558 -7.81 1.16 41.60
CA ILE A 558 -6.77 0.88 40.61
C ILE A 558 -6.00 2.18 40.35
N LYS A 559 -4.76 2.28 40.83
CA LYS A 559 -3.81 3.29 40.36
C LYS A 559 -3.20 2.80 39.05
N GLY A 560 -3.90 3.04 37.93
CA GLY A 560 -3.38 2.71 36.60
C GLY A 560 -2.25 3.67 36.18
N PRO A 561 -1.49 3.34 35.11
CA PRO A 561 -0.53 4.25 34.48
C PRO A 561 -1.20 5.37 33.63
N GLY A 562 -2.52 5.57 33.74
CA GLY A 562 -3.29 6.60 33.04
C GLY A 562 -3.70 7.76 33.96
N LYS A 563 -3.85 8.97 33.38
CA LYS A 563 -4.33 10.18 34.09
C LYS A 563 -5.70 9.89 34.73
N THR A 564 -5.84 10.16 36.03
CA THR A 564 -7.11 10.04 36.78
C THR A 564 -8.20 10.84 36.08
N ALA A 565 -9.31 10.20 35.69
CA ALA A 565 -10.42 10.90 35.04
C ALA A 565 -11.14 11.77 36.09
N SER A 566 -10.97 13.09 36.01
CA SER A 566 -11.82 14.04 36.73
C SER A 566 -13.00 14.45 35.84
N ILE A 567 -14.19 14.58 36.45
CA ILE A 567 -15.42 15.07 35.79
C ILE A 567 -15.32 16.59 35.48
N GLY A 568 -14.24 17.25 35.92
CA GLY A 568 -13.97 18.66 35.67
C GLY A 568 -13.48 18.93 34.25
N TYR A 569 -13.97 20.04 33.68
CA TYR A 569 -13.52 20.62 32.41
C TYR A 569 -11.99 20.84 32.44
N ALA A 570 -11.23 19.87 31.96
CA ALA A 570 -9.83 20.01 31.65
C ALA A 570 -9.62 19.40 30.28
N SER A 571 -9.14 20.24 29.36
CA SER A 571 -8.70 19.87 28.02
C SER A 571 -7.85 18.60 28.10
N SER A 572 -8.37 17.52 27.52
CA SER A 572 -7.58 16.35 27.18
C SER A 572 -6.55 16.81 26.15
N SER A 573 -5.39 17.27 26.61
CA SER A 573 -4.19 17.21 25.79
C SER A 573 -3.88 15.73 25.59
N ASP A 574 -4.46 15.18 24.51
CA ASP A 574 -4.07 13.93 23.87
C ASP A 574 -2.59 14.09 23.51
N THR A 575 -1.72 13.66 24.41
CA THR A 575 -0.27 13.59 24.19
C THR A 575 0.11 12.55 23.13
N ASP A 576 -0.88 11.76 22.67
CA ASP A 576 -0.78 10.80 21.57
C ASP A 576 -1.42 11.31 20.27
N ASP A 577 -1.83 12.59 20.20
CA ASP A 577 -2.18 13.21 18.92
C ASP A 577 -0.92 13.17 18.01
N PRO A 578 -0.97 12.49 16.85
CA PRO A 578 0.14 12.48 15.90
C PRO A 578 0.52 13.89 15.42
N CYS A 579 -0.33 14.89 15.64
CA CYS A 579 -0.02 16.30 15.39
C CYS A 579 0.92 16.92 16.44
N ASN A 580 1.14 16.26 17.58
CA ASN A 580 2.01 16.70 18.67
C ASN A 580 3.31 15.91 18.81
N LEU A 581 3.68 15.07 17.83
CA LEU A 581 5.02 14.49 17.81
C LEU A 581 6.06 15.62 17.67
N PRO A 582 7.16 15.60 18.43
CA PRO A 582 8.20 16.60 18.30
C PRO A 582 8.73 16.58 16.86
N LEU A 583 8.70 17.74 16.19
CA LEU A 583 9.22 17.92 14.83
C LEU A 583 10.64 17.38 14.74
N SER A 584 10.95 16.67 13.66
CA SER A 584 12.29 16.08 13.51
C SER A 584 13.33 17.17 13.27
N SER A 585 14.36 17.22 14.11
CA SER A 585 15.54 18.10 13.96
C SER A 585 16.83 17.27 13.86
N ARG A 586 17.85 17.83 13.20
CA ARG A 586 19.17 17.19 13.02
C ARG A 586 20.27 18.25 12.96
N ARG A 587 21.46 17.92 13.47
CA ARG A 587 22.67 18.72 13.30
C ARG A 587 23.78 17.90 12.65
N ASP A 588 24.19 18.30 11.45
CA ASP A 588 25.35 17.71 10.75
C ASP A 588 26.57 18.62 10.87
N THR A 589 27.73 18.05 11.18
CA THR A 589 29.01 18.79 11.25
C THR A 589 29.93 18.26 10.17
N VAL A 590 30.40 19.13 9.28
CA VAL A 590 31.37 18.81 8.22
C VAL A 590 32.72 19.41 8.65
N SER A 591 33.78 18.60 8.73
CA SER A 591 35.11 19.06 9.16
C SER A 591 36.20 18.60 8.19
N SER A 592 36.46 19.37 7.14
CA SER A 592 37.78 19.51 6.50
C SER A 592 37.65 20.38 5.25
N ASP A 593 38.52 21.38 5.12
CA ASP A 593 38.72 22.19 3.91
C ASP A 593 40.04 21.82 3.19
N ASP A 594 40.73 20.78 3.66
CA ASP A 594 42.16 20.56 3.39
C ASP A 594 42.44 20.10 1.95
N HIS A 595 41.45 19.53 1.24
CA HIS A 595 41.64 18.91 -0.08
C HIS A 595 40.46 19.16 -1.03
N LYS A 596 40.25 20.38 -1.53
CA LYS A 596 39.11 20.67 -2.43
C LYS A 596 39.23 19.99 -3.80
N PRO A 597 38.16 19.35 -4.34
CA PRO A 597 36.78 19.29 -3.80
C PRO A 597 36.49 18.05 -2.91
N VAL A 598 37.49 17.25 -2.56
CA VAL A 598 37.34 16.08 -1.67
C VAL A 598 36.94 16.54 -0.27
N GLY A 599 35.82 16.00 0.24
CA GLY A 599 35.24 16.40 1.53
C GLY A 599 34.13 17.46 1.42
N GLU A 600 33.99 18.12 0.26
CA GLU A 600 32.83 18.99 0.03
C GLU A 600 31.55 18.18 -0.18
N PRO A 601 30.40 18.62 0.36
CA PRO A 601 29.10 17.96 0.20
C PRO A 601 28.54 18.19 -1.20
N ILE A 602 29.21 17.65 -2.22
CA ILE A 602 28.80 17.81 -3.61
C ILE A 602 27.55 16.99 -3.87
N LYS A 603 26.59 17.61 -4.55
CA LYS A 603 25.40 16.95 -5.05
C LYS A 603 25.78 15.79 -5.97
N LYS A 604 25.11 14.64 -5.81
CA LYS A 604 25.28 13.48 -6.68
C LYS A 604 25.14 13.89 -8.15
N TYR A 605 26.08 13.43 -9.00
CA TYR A 605 26.06 13.72 -10.43
C TYR A 605 24.73 13.32 -11.08
N ALA A 606 24.13 14.25 -11.83
CA ALA A 606 22.88 14.09 -12.57
C ALA A 606 21.71 13.53 -11.73
N VAL A 607 21.64 13.89 -10.45
CA VAL A 607 20.57 13.48 -9.53
C VAL A 607 19.19 14.00 -9.95
N GLU A 608 19.12 15.12 -10.66
CA GLU A 608 17.87 15.68 -11.19
C GLU A 608 17.18 14.72 -12.16
N LEU A 609 17.94 13.88 -12.88
CA LEU A 609 17.37 12.83 -13.74
C LEU A 609 16.59 11.80 -12.92
N GLN A 610 16.99 11.55 -11.67
CA GLN A 610 16.24 10.64 -10.78
C GLN A 610 14.94 11.29 -10.32
N ALA A 611 14.95 12.60 -10.05
CA ALA A 611 13.76 13.32 -9.62
C ALA A 611 12.75 13.49 -10.76
N SER A 612 13.21 13.82 -11.97
CA SER A 612 12.38 13.98 -13.18
C SER A 612 11.96 12.68 -13.84
N GLY A 613 12.47 11.53 -13.40
CA GLY A 613 12.13 10.23 -13.98
C GLY A 613 12.93 9.84 -15.23
N GLU A 614 13.84 10.70 -15.70
CA GLU A 614 14.72 10.46 -16.85
C GLU A 614 15.87 9.47 -16.58
N ALA A 615 16.12 9.12 -15.31
CA ALA A 615 17.07 8.08 -14.95
C ALA A 615 16.53 6.68 -15.35
N VAL A 616 17.19 6.07 -16.33
CA VAL A 616 16.85 4.74 -16.89
C VAL A 616 17.34 3.59 -16.01
N TYR A 617 16.43 2.80 -15.46
CA TYR A 617 16.68 1.51 -14.82
C TYR A 617 16.46 0.38 -15.83
N VAL A 618 16.69 -0.89 -15.45
CA VAL A 618 16.65 -1.99 -16.43
C VAL A 618 15.27 -2.12 -17.08
N ASP A 619 14.21 -2.09 -16.28
CA ASP A 619 12.82 -2.16 -16.77
C ASP A 619 12.38 -0.91 -17.56
N ASP A 620 13.18 0.17 -17.54
CA ASP A 620 12.89 1.38 -18.33
C ASP A 620 13.53 1.32 -19.73
N ILE A 621 14.36 0.33 -20.01
CA ILE A 621 14.96 0.14 -21.34
C ILE A 621 13.85 -0.25 -22.31
N PRO A 622 13.66 0.46 -23.43
CA PRO A 622 12.66 0.09 -24.42
C PRO A 622 12.85 -1.36 -24.88
N ALA A 623 11.81 -2.18 -24.67
CA ALA A 623 11.84 -3.58 -25.06
C ALA A 623 11.85 -3.71 -26.60
N PRO A 624 12.61 -4.66 -27.17
CA PRO A 624 12.49 -5.01 -28.58
C PRO A 624 11.05 -5.42 -28.95
N LYS A 625 10.65 -5.23 -30.22
CA LYS A 625 9.26 -5.47 -30.67
C LYS A 625 8.73 -6.87 -30.37
N ASN A 626 9.61 -7.88 -30.39
CA ASN A 626 9.27 -9.28 -30.15
C ASN A 626 9.80 -9.77 -28.78
N CYS A 627 9.99 -8.87 -27.82
CA CYS A 627 10.40 -9.22 -26.47
C CYS A 627 9.36 -10.12 -25.81
N LEU A 628 9.80 -11.21 -25.19
CA LEU A 628 8.96 -12.12 -24.41
C LEU A 628 9.18 -11.87 -22.92
N TYR A 629 8.21 -12.27 -22.11
CA TYR A 629 8.24 -12.06 -20.67
C TYR A 629 8.20 -13.40 -19.94
N GLY A 630 9.03 -13.50 -18.90
CA GLY A 630 9.15 -14.69 -18.07
C GLY A 630 8.63 -14.44 -16.65
N GLU A 631 7.94 -15.42 -16.08
CA GLU A 631 7.62 -15.48 -14.65
C GLU A 631 8.14 -16.80 -14.07
N PHE A 632 8.83 -16.73 -12.93
CA PHE A 632 9.38 -17.93 -12.31
C PHE A 632 8.29 -18.80 -11.70
N ILE A 633 8.47 -20.11 -11.85
CA ILE A 633 7.71 -21.13 -11.15
C ILE A 633 8.52 -21.53 -9.92
N TYR A 634 8.00 -21.28 -8.73
CA TYR A 634 8.71 -21.58 -7.49
C TYR A 634 8.18 -22.81 -6.78
N SER A 635 9.07 -23.52 -6.07
CA SER A 635 8.67 -24.61 -5.18
C SER A 635 7.83 -24.09 -4.02
N THR A 636 6.71 -24.73 -3.73
CA THR A 636 5.94 -24.49 -2.50
C THR A 636 6.31 -25.47 -1.37
N GLN A 637 7.19 -26.44 -1.65
CA GLN A 637 7.65 -27.44 -0.68
C GLN A 637 9.08 -27.16 -0.24
N PRO A 638 9.41 -27.35 1.05
CA PRO A 638 10.77 -27.17 1.56
C PRO A 638 11.73 -28.26 1.09
N LEU A 639 11.25 -29.47 0.78
CA LEU A 639 12.04 -30.56 0.22
C LEU A 639 11.10 -31.56 -0.47
N ALA A 640 11.18 -31.72 -1.79
CA ALA A 640 10.30 -32.63 -2.53
C ALA A 640 10.85 -32.99 -3.92
N TYR A 641 10.55 -34.18 -4.42
CA TYR A 641 10.69 -34.50 -5.84
C TYR A 641 9.63 -33.77 -6.66
N VAL A 642 10.03 -33.15 -7.76
CA VAL A 642 9.12 -32.48 -8.71
C VAL A 642 8.71 -33.49 -9.78
N LYS A 643 7.44 -33.92 -9.76
CA LYS A 643 6.92 -34.90 -10.72
C LYS A 643 6.40 -34.25 -11.98
N ASN A 644 5.61 -33.19 -11.82
CA ASN A 644 4.96 -32.53 -12.94
C ASN A 644 4.62 -31.07 -12.62
N ILE A 645 4.52 -30.25 -13.67
CA ILE A 645 4.10 -28.86 -13.63
C ILE A 645 2.90 -28.74 -14.56
N LYS A 646 1.74 -28.38 -14.00
CA LYS A 646 0.48 -28.20 -14.72
C LYS A 646 -0.04 -26.78 -14.52
N PHE A 647 -0.99 -26.37 -15.34
CA PHE A 647 -1.69 -25.09 -15.20
C PHE A 647 -3.18 -25.36 -14.99
N LYS A 648 -3.81 -24.57 -14.12
CA LYS A 648 -5.28 -24.54 -14.05
C LYS A 648 -5.83 -23.99 -15.37
N PRO A 649 -6.94 -24.54 -15.93
CA PRO A 649 -7.53 -24.03 -17.16
C PRO A 649 -7.92 -22.55 -17.04
N SER A 650 -7.37 -21.72 -17.92
CA SER A 650 -7.72 -20.30 -18.05
C SER A 650 -7.20 -19.68 -19.35
N LEU A 651 -7.68 -18.49 -19.67
CA LEU A 651 -7.12 -17.67 -20.75
C LEU A 651 -5.61 -17.42 -20.60
N ALA A 652 -5.10 -17.21 -19.38
CA ALA A 652 -3.67 -16.99 -19.17
C ALA A 652 -2.85 -18.25 -19.50
N SER A 653 -3.37 -19.43 -19.13
CA SER A 653 -2.72 -20.71 -19.45
C SER A 653 -2.71 -21.00 -20.96
N GLU A 654 -3.72 -20.57 -21.70
CA GLU A 654 -3.77 -20.67 -23.17
C GLU A 654 -2.81 -19.70 -23.88
N LYS A 655 -2.43 -18.62 -23.19
CA LYS A 655 -1.48 -17.60 -23.69
C LYS A 655 -0.03 -17.89 -23.30
N VAL A 656 0.24 -19.00 -22.63
CA VAL A 656 1.61 -19.48 -22.39
C VAL A 656 2.20 -19.99 -23.70
N LEU A 657 3.38 -19.47 -24.05
CA LEU A 657 4.12 -19.92 -25.23
C LEU A 657 4.90 -21.21 -24.94
N THR A 658 5.60 -21.23 -23.80
CA THR A 658 6.38 -22.40 -23.36
C THR A 658 6.74 -22.28 -21.87
N VAL A 659 7.26 -23.37 -21.31
CA VAL A 659 7.90 -23.40 -19.99
C VAL A 659 9.34 -23.83 -20.17
N VAL A 660 10.28 -23.00 -19.74
CA VAL A 660 11.71 -23.31 -19.71
C VAL A 660 12.05 -23.94 -18.36
N SER A 661 12.76 -25.06 -18.39
CA SER A 661 13.11 -25.88 -17.21
C SER A 661 14.55 -26.39 -17.30
N ALA A 662 14.98 -27.19 -16.32
CA ALA A 662 16.30 -27.84 -16.35
C ALA A 662 16.54 -28.70 -17.61
N LYS A 663 15.48 -29.16 -18.28
CA LYS A 663 15.57 -29.98 -19.51
C LYS A 663 15.92 -29.16 -20.75
N ASP A 664 15.71 -27.84 -20.69
CA ASP A 664 15.86 -26.92 -21.82
C ASP A 664 17.24 -26.24 -21.82
N ILE A 665 18.08 -26.55 -20.83
CA ILE A 665 19.47 -26.09 -20.78
C ILE A 665 20.24 -26.70 -21.96
N PRO A 666 20.94 -25.88 -22.78
CA PRO A 666 21.62 -26.36 -23.98
C PRO A 666 22.67 -27.44 -23.72
N SER A 667 22.94 -28.26 -24.73
CA SER A 667 24.04 -29.23 -24.69
C SER A 667 25.38 -28.51 -24.50
N GLY A 668 26.11 -28.83 -23.43
CA GLY A 668 27.34 -28.14 -23.02
C GLY A 668 27.12 -27.06 -21.95
N GLY A 669 25.86 -26.70 -21.70
CA GLY A 669 25.43 -25.85 -20.58
C GLY A 669 25.37 -26.59 -19.25
N GLN A 670 25.26 -25.83 -18.17
CA GLN A 670 25.19 -26.33 -16.79
C GLN A 670 23.93 -25.79 -16.10
N ASN A 671 23.27 -26.60 -15.27
CA ASN A 671 22.20 -26.12 -14.39
C ASN A 671 22.79 -25.28 -13.25
N ILE A 672 23.12 -24.01 -13.54
CA ILE A 672 23.73 -23.07 -12.61
C ILE A 672 23.01 -21.72 -12.68
N GLY A 673 22.46 -21.30 -11.54
CA GLY A 673 21.77 -20.01 -11.39
C GLY A 673 22.55 -19.01 -10.56
N SER A 674 23.53 -19.46 -9.79
CA SER A 674 24.38 -18.61 -8.95
C SER A 674 25.69 -19.32 -8.62
N SER A 675 26.74 -18.55 -8.31
CA SER A 675 28.04 -19.07 -7.89
C SER A 675 28.61 -18.20 -6.78
N PHE A 676 29.03 -18.83 -5.68
CA PHE A 676 29.59 -18.16 -4.51
C PHE A 676 30.66 -19.03 -3.84
N MET A 677 31.32 -18.49 -2.81
CA MET A 677 32.46 -19.13 -2.13
C MET A 677 32.16 -20.53 -1.58
N PHE A 678 30.90 -20.86 -1.29
CA PHE A 678 30.52 -22.15 -0.71
C PHE A 678 29.92 -23.13 -1.74
N GLY A 679 29.95 -22.80 -3.04
CA GLY A 679 29.50 -23.67 -4.12
C GLY A 679 28.66 -22.96 -5.17
N ASP A 680 28.24 -23.74 -6.15
CA ASP A 680 27.28 -23.31 -7.17
C ASP A 680 25.85 -23.66 -6.71
N GLU A 681 24.88 -22.80 -7.02
CA GLU A 681 23.46 -23.09 -6.82
C GLU A 681 22.80 -23.37 -8.18
N PRO A 682 21.90 -24.38 -8.28
CA PRO A 682 21.23 -24.68 -9.53
C PRO A 682 20.27 -23.55 -9.95
N LEU A 683 20.12 -23.37 -11.27
CA LEU A 683 19.12 -22.45 -11.83
C LEU A 683 17.71 -22.97 -11.54
N PHE A 684 17.50 -24.27 -11.76
CA PHE A 684 16.23 -24.95 -11.52
C PHE A 684 16.40 -26.15 -10.58
N GLY A 685 15.54 -26.26 -9.57
CA GLY A 685 15.44 -27.41 -8.67
C GLY A 685 14.88 -28.63 -9.40
N SER A 686 15.77 -29.52 -9.86
CA SER A 686 15.40 -30.73 -10.62
C SER A 686 16.43 -31.84 -10.41
N PRO A 687 16.01 -33.10 -10.17
CA PRO A 687 14.62 -33.56 -10.00
C PRO A 687 14.04 -33.25 -8.61
N VAL A 688 14.84 -32.71 -7.70
CA VAL A 688 14.46 -32.38 -6.33
C VAL A 688 14.48 -30.87 -6.12
N ALA A 689 13.43 -30.34 -5.50
CA ALA A 689 13.40 -29.02 -4.91
C ALA A 689 13.87 -29.10 -3.46
N GLU A 690 14.80 -28.25 -3.06
CA GLU A 690 15.55 -28.29 -1.79
C GLU A 690 15.15 -27.17 -0.81
N TYR A 691 14.32 -26.22 -1.26
CA TYR A 691 13.72 -25.20 -0.41
C TYR A 691 12.46 -24.59 -1.04
N ALA A 692 11.56 -24.10 -0.19
CA ALA A 692 10.41 -23.32 -0.64
C ALA A 692 10.89 -21.99 -1.22
N GLY A 693 10.45 -21.65 -2.43
CA GLY A 693 10.95 -20.51 -3.19
C GLY A 693 12.08 -20.84 -4.17
N GLN A 694 12.53 -22.10 -4.28
CA GLN A 694 13.49 -22.48 -5.33
C GLN A 694 12.81 -22.44 -6.70
N ALA A 695 13.46 -21.82 -7.69
CA ALA A 695 12.97 -21.83 -9.07
C ALA A 695 12.95 -23.27 -9.62
N LEU A 696 11.86 -23.65 -10.29
CA LEU A 696 11.66 -24.95 -10.93
C LEU A 696 11.62 -24.84 -12.46
N GLY A 697 11.28 -23.65 -12.94
CA GLY A 697 11.19 -23.29 -14.34
C GLY A 697 10.76 -21.83 -14.49
N VAL A 698 10.61 -21.38 -15.73
CA VAL A 698 10.09 -20.05 -16.10
C VAL A 698 8.98 -20.24 -17.12
N VAL A 699 7.80 -19.69 -16.85
CA VAL A 699 6.73 -19.60 -17.86
C VAL A 699 6.98 -18.41 -18.77
N ILE A 700 6.89 -18.61 -20.08
CA ILE A 700 7.14 -17.59 -21.09
C ILE A 700 5.83 -17.20 -21.78
N ALA A 701 5.57 -15.89 -21.91
CA ALA A 701 4.40 -15.36 -22.61
C ALA A 701 4.73 -14.07 -23.40
N GLU A 702 3.83 -13.69 -24.30
CA GLU A 702 3.97 -12.46 -25.13
C GLU A 702 3.86 -11.16 -24.33
N THR A 703 3.23 -11.20 -23.15
CA THR A 703 3.11 -10.04 -22.27
C THR A 703 3.44 -10.41 -20.84
N GLN A 704 4.01 -9.45 -20.10
CA GLN A 704 4.28 -9.60 -18.66
C GLN A 704 3.01 -9.98 -17.89
N ARG A 705 1.86 -9.43 -18.29
CA ARG A 705 0.56 -9.74 -17.69
C ARG A 705 0.23 -11.23 -17.79
N TYR A 706 0.35 -11.83 -18.98
CA TYR A 706 0.06 -13.25 -19.16
C TYR A 706 1.06 -14.14 -18.44
N ALA A 707 2.35 -13.78 -18.43
CA ALA A 707 3.38 -14.51 -17.68
C ALA A 707 3.04 -14.53 -16.18
N ASN A 708 2.77 -13.36 -15.58
CA ASN A 708 2.42 -13.24 -14.16
C ASN A 708 1.13 -14.01 -13.81
N LEU A 709 0.09 -13.92 -14.64
CA LEU A 709 -1.17 -14.63 -14.41
C LEU A 709 -1.00 -16.15 -14.55
N ALA A 710 -0.23 -16.61 -15.55
CA ALA A 710 0.06 -18.02 -15.73
C ALA A 710 0.87 -18.58 -14.55
N GLY A 711 1.87 -17.84 -14.05
CA GLY A 711 2.66 -18.21 -12.87
C GLY A 711 1.79 -18.48 -11.64
N LYS A 712 0.74 -17.66 -11.41
CA LYS A 712 -0.23 -17.85 -10.32
C LYS A 712 -1.11 -19.09 -10.47
N GLN A 713 -1.21 -19.67 -11.66
CA GLN A 713 -2.06 -20.82 -11.96
C GLN A 713 -1.30 -22.14 -12.00
N VAL A 714 0.01 -22.09 -11.78
CA VAL A 714 0.84 -23.28 -11.79
C VAL A 714 0.45 -24.17 -10.61
N VAL A 715 0.27 -25.44 -10.90
CA VAL A 715 0.09 -26.52 -9.93
C VAL A 715 1.25 -27.49 -10.12
N VAL A 716 2.09 -27.57 -9.09
CA VAL A 716 3.25 -28.46 -9.07
C VAL A 716 2.87 -29.73 -8.31
N GLU A 717 3.07 -30.89 -8.95
CA GLU A 717 2.88 -32.19 -8.34
C GLU A 717 4.18 -32.64 -7.67
N TYR A 718 4.13 -32.79 -6.35
CA TYR A 718 5.27 -33.17 -5.51
C TYR A 718 5.17 -34.60 -5.01
N ASP A 719 6.32 -35.20 -4.74
CA ASP A 719 6.44 -36.46 -4.03
C ASP A 719 7.50 -36.33 -2.93
N THR A 720 7.09 -36.62 -1.70
CA THR A 720 7.92 -36.54 -0.50
C THR A 720 8.29 -37.92 0.04
N LYS A 721 7.87 -39.01 -0.64
CA LYS A 721 8.23 -40.37 -0.25
C LYS A 721 9.74 -40.54 -0.33
N ASP A 722 10.28 -41.28 0.64
CA ASP A 722 11.70 -41.62 0.75
C ASP A 722 12.67 -40.42 0.91
N LEU A 723 12.15 -39.21 1.13
CA LEU A 723 12.96 -38.04 1.53
C LEU A 723 13.07 -37.96 3.05
N LYS A 724 14.24 -37.52 3.53
CA LYS A 724 14.40 -37.15 4.93
C LYS A 724 13.55 -35.90 5.24
N PRO A 725 13.15 -35.69 6.51
CA PRO A 725 12.52 -34.43 6.90
C PRO A 725 13.41 -33.23 6.56
N PRO A 726 12.84 -32.11 6.09
CA PRO A 726 13.61 -30.92 5.77
C PRO A 726 14.26 -30.33 7.04
N ILE A 727 15.46 -29.77 6.87
CA ILE A 727 16.16 -29.02 7.91
C ILE A 727 15.75 -27.55 7.78
N LEU A 728 15.01 -27.04 8.77
CA LEU A 728 14.41 -25.70 8.74
C LEU A 728 15.03 -24.73 9.75
N THR A 729 15.76 -25.23 10.75
CA THR A 729 16.39 -24.40 11.78
C THR A 729 17.88 -24.68 11.91
N VAL A 730 18.61 -23.72 12.49
CA VAL A 730 20.05 -23.86 12.77
C VAL A 730 20.30 -25.02 13.74
N GLU A 731 19.44 -25.19 14.74
CA GLU A 731 19.52 -26.28 15.71
C GLU A 731 19.34 -27.65 15.04
N GLN A 732 18.40 -27.77 14.10
CA GLN A 732 18.23 -28.96 13.29
C GLN A 732 19.47 -29.23 12.41
N ALA A 733 20.05 -28.19 11.81
CA ALA A 733 21.27 -28.33 11.00
C ALA A 733 22.44 -28.84 11.85
N VAL A 734 22.60 -28.33 13.08
CA VAL A 734 23.62 -28.79 14.03
C VAL A 734 23.40 -30.25 14.42
N GLN A 735 22.17 -30.61 14.80
CA GLN A 735 21.83 -31.99 15.18
C GLN A 735 22.08 -33.01 14.04
N ASN A 736 21.89 -32.58 12.80
CA ASN A 736 22.08 -33.42 11.62
C ASN A 736 23.49 -33.32 11.01
N ASN A 737 24.41 -32.55 11.63
CA ASN A 737 25.74 -32.26 11.08
C ASN A 737 25.72 -31.72 9.64
N SER A 738 24.73 -30.88 9.32
CA SER A 738 24.51 -30.31 8.00
C SER A 738 25.14 -28.91 7.92
N TYR A 739 26.41 -28.84 7.51
CA TYR A 739 27.19 -27.59 7.45
C TYR A 739 27.75 -27.34 6.05
N PHE A 740 27.97 -26.06 5.71
CA PHE A 740 28.82 -25.70 4.59
C PHE A 740 30.29 -25.91 4.95
N GLU A 741 31.10 -26.38 3.99
CA GLU A 741 32.55 -26.40 4.14
C GLU A 741 33.09 -24.97 4.12
N VAL A 742 33.70 -24.54 5.22
CA VAL A 742 34.24 -23.19 5.36
C VAL A 742 35.73 -23.19 4.97
N PRO A 743 36.18 -22.29 4.08
CA PRO A 743 37.59 -22.21 3.73
C PRO A 743 38.48 -21.93 4.96
N PRO A 744 39.65 -22.58 5.12
CA PRO A 744 40.51 -22.45 6.30
C PRO A 744 40.81 -21.00 6.72
N GLY A 745 41.00 -20.10 5.76
CA GLY A 745 41.28 -18.68 6.02
C GLY A 745 40.13 -17.87 6.60
N LYS A 746 38.91 -18.43 6.64
CA LYS A 746 37.71 -17.81 7.23
C LYS A 746 37.45 -18.24 8.67
N TYR A 747 38.12 -19.29 9.16
CA TYR A 747 37.98 -19.68 10.56
C TYR A 747 38.58 -18.61 11.48
N PRO A 748 37.92 -18.29 12.61
CA PRO A 748 38.47 -17.37 13.58
C PRO A 748 39.76 -17.93 14.15
N LYS A 749 40.75 -17.07 14.34
CA LYS A 749 41.98 -17.41 15.08
C LYS A 749 41.73 -17.20 16.56
N GLN A 750 42.20 -18.13 17.39
CA GLN A 750 42.18 -17.94 18.83
C GLN A 750 43.05 -16.74 19.20
N VAL A 751 42.50 -15.82 20.00
CA VAL A 751 43.22 -14.68 20.57
C VAL A 751 43.28 -14.86 22.08
N GLY A 752 44.48 -14.99 22.62
CA GLY A 752 44.70 -15.20 24.06
C GLY A 752 44.32 -16.59 24.58
N ASP A 753 44.31 -16.73 25.90
CA ASP A 753 43.91 -17.96 26.62
C ASP A 753 42.53 -17.74 27.27
N PHE A 754 41.51 -18.34 26.66
CA PHE A 754 40.12 -18.27 27.14
C PHE A 754 39.96 -18.85 28.55
N SER A 755 40.62 -19.98 28.84
CA SER A 755 40.49 -20.66 30.13
C SER A 755 41.09 -19.82 31.25
N LYS A 756 42.25 -19.20 31.01
CA LYS A 756 42.86 -18.25 31.95
C LYS A 756 41.97 -17.04 32.17
N GLY A 757 41.49 -16.40 31.09
CA GLY A 757 40.61 -15.23 31.19
C GLY A 757 39.32 -15.53 31.97
N MET A 758 38.73 -16.72 31.79
CA MET A 758 37.53 -17.14 32.52
C MET A 758 37.80 -17.51 33.99
N ALA A 759 39.01 -17.98 34.30
CA ALA A 759 39.41 -18.24 35.68
C ALA A 759 39.56 -16.93 36.47
N GLU A 760 40.18 -15.92 35.85
CA GLU A 760 40.47 -14.59 36.42
C GLU A 760 39.27 -13.63 36.45
N ALA A 761 38.20 -13.92 35.71
CA ALA A 761 37.01 -13.06 35.66
C ALA A 761 36.21 -13.05 36.98
N ASP A 762 35.91 -11.85 37.49
CA ASP A 762 35.10 -11.63 38.70
C ASP A 762 33.64 -12.13 38.53
N HIS A 763 33.10 -12.00 37.31
CA HIS A 763 31.76 -12.47 36.94
C HIS A 763 31.84 -13.43 35.75
N LYS A 764 31.24 -14.61 35.91
CA LYS A 764 31.33 -15.71 34.94
C LYS A 764 29.95 -15.99 34.35
N ILE A 765 29.81 -15.77 33.05
CA ILE A 765 28.63 -16.17 32.28
C ILE A 765 28.94 -17.53 31.67
N LEU A 766 28.30 -18.58 32.18
CA LEU A 766 28.60 -19.96 31.75
C LEU A 766 27.95 -20.31 30.41
N SER A 767 26.76 -19.77 30.14
CA SER A 767 26.06 -19.94 28.86
C SER A 767 25.02 -18.85 28.69
N THR A 768 24.85 -18.37 27.46
CA THR A 768 23.77 -17.50 27.03
C THR A 768 23.46 -17.76 25.57
N GLU A 769 22.21 -17.56 25.16
CA GLU A 769 21.78 -17.68 23.77
C GLU A 769 21.17 -16.36 23.31
N VAL A 770 21.57 -15.90 22.12
CA VAL A 770 20.97 -14.75 21.45
C VAL A 770 20.59 -15.17 20.04
N LYS A 771 19.30 -15.04 19.70
CA LYS A 771 18.80 -15.32 18.34
C LYS A 771 18.63 -14.01 17.58
N LEU A 772 19.29 -13.90 16.43
CA LEU A 772 19.16 -12.78 15.51
C LEU A 772 18.26 -13.21 14.34
N ALA A 773 17.16 -12.48 14.13
CA ALA A 773 16.26 -12.75 13.02
C ALA A 773 16.87 -12.30 11.68
N SER A 774 16.42 -12.92 10.59
CA SER A 774 16.78 -12.52 9.24
C SER A 774 16.21 -11.14 8.88
N GLN A 775 16.84 -10.49 7.89
CA GLN A 775 16.37 -9.22 7.34
C GLN A 775 16.23 -9.31 5.83
N TYR A 776 15.11 -8.80 5.30
CA TYR A 776 14.92 -8.66 3.87
C TYR A 776 15.55 -7.36 3.34
N TYR A 777 16.21 -7.41 2.18
CA TYR A 777 16.93 -6.27 1.62
C TYR A 777 16.00 -5.09 1.29
N PHE A 778 14.85 -5.37 0.68
CA PHE A 778 13.84 -4.39 0.27
C PHE A 778 14.41 -3.29 -0.63
N TYR A 779 15.20 -3.66 -1.64
CA TYR A 779 15.56 -2.74 -2.72
C TYR A 779 14.31 -2.30 -3.48
N MET A 780 14.26 -1.02 -3.85
CA MET A 780 13.05 -0.42 -4.42
C MET A 780 12.83 -0.85 -5.88
N GLU A 781 13.91 -1.02 -6.65
CA GLU A 781 13.89 -1.75 -7.92
C GLU A 781 14.04 -3.24 -7.60
N THR A 782 13.07 -4.07 -7.96
CA THR A 782 13.13 -5.53 -7.78
C THR A 782 14.25 -6.14 -8.64
N GLN A 783 14.43 -7.45 -8.59
CA GLN A 783 15.32 -8.09 -9.54
C GLN A 783 14.76 -7.94 -10.95
N THR A 784 15.62 -7.59 -11.90
CA THR A 784 15.23 -7.35 -13.29
C THR A 784 16.43 -7.58 -14.19
N ALA A 785 16.20 -8.26 -15.30
CA ALA A 785 17.13 -8.38 -16.41
C ALA A 785 16.39 -8.30 -17.75
N LEU A 786 17.11 -7.85 -18.79
CA LEU A 786 16.68 -7.88 -20.19
C LEU A 786 17.82 -8.53 -20.98
N ALA A 787 17.55 -9.72 -21.53
CA ALA A 787 18.49 -10.47 -22.35
C ALA A 787 18.13 -10.31 -23.83
N ILE A 788 19.11 -9.95 -24.65
CA ILE A 788 18.98 -9.72 -26.09
C ILE A 788 20.02 -10.58 -26.79
N PRO A 789 19.61 -11.71 -27.41
CA PRO A 789 20.46 -12.47 -28.31
C PRO A 789 20.89 -11.62 -29.50
N ASP A 790 22.12 -11.82 -29.96
CA ASP A 790 22.76 -11.09 -31.06
C ASP A 790 23.42 -12.10 -32.03
N GLU A 791 24.03 -11.62 -33.11
CA GLU A 791 24.71 -12.45 -34.12
C GLU A 791 25.85 -13.30 -33.51
N ASP A 792 26.30 -14.33 -34.24
CA ASP A 792 27.44 -15.18 -33.86
C ASP A 792 27.32 -15.88 -32.49
N ASN A 793 26.10 -16.24 -32.09
CA ASN A 793 25.81 -16.88 -30.81
C ASN A 793 26.32 -16.03 -29.62
N THR A 794 26.06 -14.73 -29.69
CA THR A 794 26.37 -13.77 -28.64
C THR A 794 25.10 -13.25 -27.97
N ILE A 795 25.23 -12.71 -26.75
CA ILE A 795 24.10 -12.19 -25.98
C ILE A 795 24.51 -10.98 -25.16
N VAL A 796 23.65 -9.95 -25.18
CA VAL A 796 23.76 -8.78 -24.31
C VAL A 796 22.70 -8.88 -23.23
N VAL A 797 23.12 -8.81 -21.97
CA VAL A 797 22.22 -8.87 -20.81
C VAL A 797 22.32 -7.57 -20.02
N TYR A 798 21.25 -6.78 -20.04
CA TYR A 798 21.10 -5.66 -19.12
C TYR A 798 20.60 -6.21 -17.79
N SER A 799 21.35 -6.01 -16.71
CA SER A 799 21.02 -6.62 -15.41
C SER A 799 21.13 -5.61 -14.28
N SER A 800 20.17 -5.67 -13.36
CA SER A 800 20.26 -4.93 -12.10
C SER A 800 21.14 -5.73 -11.15
N SER A 801 22.46 -5.64 -11.31
CA SER A 801 23.44 -6.46 -10.60
C SER A 801 24.57 -5.62 -9.98
N GLN A 802 25.01 -6.00 -8.78
CA GLN A 802 26.20 -5.44 -8.13
C GLN A 802 27.50 -6.08 -8.65
N TYR A 803 27.41 -7.23 -9.32
CA TYR A 803 28.59 -7.99 -9.76
C TYR A 803 28.40 -8.54 -11.18
N PRO A 804 28.50 -7.67 -12.22
CA PRO A 804 28.24 -8.06 -13.61
C PRO A 804 29.24 -9.08 -14.17
N GLU A 805 30.49 -9.09 -13.68
CA GLU A 805 31.52 -10.06 -14.08
C GLU A 805 31.15 -11.50 -13.72
N LEU A 806 30.70 -11.75 -12.49
CA LEU A 806 30.24 -13.08 -12.10
C LEU A 806 28.92 -13.45 -12.77
N ALA A 807 28.02 -12.50 -13.00
CA ALA A 807 26.82 -12.73 -13.78
C ALA A 807 27.16 -13.22 -15.21
N GLN A 808 28.13 -12.59 -15.87
CA GLN A 808 28.63 -13.00 -17.19
C GLN A 808 29.12 -14.45 -17.15
N SER A 809 29.88 -14.81 -16.12
CA SER A 809 30.41 -16.16 -15.97
C SER A 809 29.30 -17.20 -15.81
N VAL A 810 28.33 -16.93 -14.94
CA VAL A 810 27.19 -17.84 -14.70
C VAL A 810 26.33 -18.00 -15.95
N ILE A 811 26.03 -16.92 -16.67
CA ILE A 811 25.26 -16.96 -17.93
C ILE A 811 25.99 -17.77 -19.00
N ALA A 812 27.28 -17.52 -19.20
CA ALA A 812 28.09 -18.26 -20.19
C ALA A 812 28.13 -19.76 -19.87
N ARG A 813 28.34 -20.13 -18.60
CA ARG A 813 28.33 -21.52 -18.13
C ARG A 813 26.96 -22.18 -18.28
N CYS A 814 25.88 -21.46 -18.00
CA CYS A 814 24.53 -22.00 -18.16
C CYS A 814 24.21 -22.27 -19.63
N LEU A 815 24.57 -21.35 -20.53
CA LEU A 815 24.32 -21.49 -21.97
C LEU A 815 25.32 -22.41 -22.68
N GLY A 816 26.47 -22.72 -22.07
CA GLY A 816 27.52 -23.52 -22.69
C GLY A 816 28.31 -22.77 -23.77
N ILE A 817 28.42 -21.45 -23.66
CA ILE A 817 29.07 -20.58 -24.65
C ILE A 817 30.32 -19.89 -24.08
N PRO A 818 31.26 -19.41 -24.91
CA PRO A 818 32.44 -18.69 -24.43
C PRO A 818 32.08 -17.41 -23.66
N PHE A 819 32.86 -17.06 -22.62
CA PHE A 819 32.64 -15.83 -21.86
C PHE A 819 32.66 -14.57 -22.73
N SER A 820 33.49 -14.55 -23.78
CA SER A 820 33.57 -13.45 -24.76
C SER A 820 32.25 -13.20 -25.50
N ASN A 821 31.36 -14.21 -25.56
CA ASN A 821 30.08 -14.13 -26.24
C ASN A 821 28.96 -13.59 -25.34
N VAL A 822 29.21 -13.38 -24.04
CA VAL A 822 28.25 -12.81 -23.10
C VAL A 822 28.71 -11.43 -22.69
N ARG A 823 27.84 -10.43 -22.82
CA ARG A 823 28.09 -9.06 -22.36
C ARG A 823 27.03 -8.64 -21.36
N VAL A 824 27.43 -8.42 -20.10
CA VAL A 824 26.53 -7.94 -19.04
C VAL A 824 26.70 -6.43 -18.85
N ILE A 825 25.60 -5.68 -18.85
CA ILE A 825 25.60 -4.22 -18.71
C ILE A 825 24.77 -3.81 -17.49
N THR A 826 25.43 -3.14 -16.53
CA THR A 826 24.76 -2.49 -15.40
C THR A 826 25.05 -0.99 -15.42
N ARG A 827 24.06 -0.15 -15.80
CA ARG A 827 24.22 1.31 -15.75
C ARG A 827 24.05 1.88 -14.35
N ARG A 828 23.04 1.41 -13.61
CA ARG A 828 22.67 1.80 -12.25
C ARG A 828 21.77 0.73 -11.63
N VAL A 829 21.63 0.76 -10.30
CA VAL A 829 20.82 -0.19 -9.53
C VAL A 829 19.94 0.59 -8.54
N GLY A 830 18.63 0.33 -8.53
CA GLY A 830 17.63 0.93 -7.63
C GLY A 830 17.66 0.36 -6.20
N GLY A 831 18.87 0.24 -5.64
CA GLY A 831 19.16 -0.42 -4.37
C GLY A 831 19.62 -1.86 -4.56
N GLY A 832 20.73 -2.24 -3.91
CA GLY A 832 21.28 -3.60 -3.97
C GLY A 832 21.43 -4.22 -2.59
N PHE A 833 22.13 -3.50 -1.69
CA PHE A 833 22.31 -3.88 -0.28
C PHE A 833 22.92 -5.27 -0.05
N GLY A 834 23.60 -5.83 -1.06
CA GLY A 834 24.14 -7.19 -1.05
C GLY A 834 23.22 -8.21 -1.71
N GLY A 835 21.90 -7.98 -1.73
CA GLY A 835 20.92 -8.89 -2.31
C GLY A 835 20.97 -8.99 -3.84
N LYS A 836 21.65 -8.06 -4.51
CA LYS A 836 21.91 -8.08 -5.96
C LYS A 836 23.36 -8.43 -6.29
N ALA A 837 24.10 -8.94 -5.31
CA ALA A 837 25.46 -9.43 -5.53
C ALA A 837 25.46 -10.77 -6.25
N PHE A 838 24.67 -11.75 -5.80
CA PHE A 838 24.66 -13.13 -6.32
C PHE A 838 23.30 -13.56 -6.88
N ARG A 839 22.20 -13.21 -6.19
CA ARG A 839 20.83 -13.62 -6.58
C ARG A 839 20.32 -12.96 -7.87
N SER A 840 21.01 -11.93 -8.37
CA SER A 840 20.68 -11.28 -9.64
C SER A 840 21.09 -12.12 -10.86
N TYR A 841 22.01 -13.08 -10.70
CA TYR A 841 22.52 -13.88 -11.82
C TYR A 841 21.42 -14.78 -12.38
N THR A 842 20.68 -15.44 -11.49
CA THR A 842 19.55 -16.33 -11.79
C THR A 842 18.49 -15.67 -12.66
N ILE A 843 18.39 -14.33 -12.60
CA ILE A 843 17.40 -13.54 -13.34
C ILE A 843 17.93 -13.15 -14.73
N GLY A 844 19.26 -13.06 -14.88
CA GLY A 844 19.90 -12.77 -16.16
C GLY A 844 20.18 -14.01 -17.01
N VAL A 845 20.28 -15.18 -16.37
CA VAL A 845 20.24 -16.50 -17.01
C VAL A 845 18.82 -16.80 -17.45
#